data_AF-A0AA36JNT7-F1
#
_entry.id   AF-A0AA36JNT7-F1
#
_cell.length_a   1.000
_cell.length_b   1.000
_cell.length_c   1.000
_cell.angle_alpha   90.00
_cell.angle_beta   90.00
_cell.angle_gamma   90.00
#
_symmetry.space_group_name_H-M   'P 1'
#
loop_
_entity.id
_entity.type
_entity.pdbx_description
1 polymer ?
#
loop_
_entity_poly.entity_id
_entity_poly.type
_entity_poly.pdbx_seq_one_letter_code
_entity_poly.pdbx_strand_id
1 'polypeptide(L)'
;MEAPDIAPLISEAKAAQAWRRFLSTVLGGGRMLPGMPLKIYLFQALVWLLPVFSSAPIAFLGSDTWHRFSLGAAASLLTSTCLELLRSVLSRTTEPGIKAAWFVDDEELDFSGLSPQVMRQLIPRRSWLCWVGACMVSAFLCATCAAVLAPISLAESLDETSAPVVACWVFLTAGVAHFGLYASPPPEVSGSDDAFSRPLLVLLMLAPLLLQPPIALAQGLVVAVSLLPLCWALGLLPSLPELLLWALEQAELLLGGSWPPRLLLSLALALGAAAGCSQLSQPASAVAGLGAAAALVLLPELSFSSGFASSACELLPQVLVAALVAVPICHFEPLSSAELLVLRVSLEQGALLLTLLARILGRCRAVSPLEGSAKQCRVPVSNLLEQTLARNCPSIGRPCADRRGTVVRTALLAAARILMLVDLAVAFPVLTRDAGDVAPYDLGHAVLCLLQLRALRVAMVQTPRAALDMALAALQLLSADAWPMGVAIFAVSVARQRAGLLVASIGYVAHLCRITLATPKLRHPVTKMLVAVDVLLWPGLLLVLLLSAVLESPVISVFSLPLFTLSPPRPRSASEPFTKGAEGLFYEILGPSLLRALRGPWRQGLLSAQPGALFFCRSHERLACVLRVVARGFGCVQLELRGLELQEPTSCHHVEAGKIDEAFAAAFDGR
;
A
#
# COMPACT_ATOMS: atom_id res chain seq x y z
N MET A 1 -10.24 -40.80 -27.65
CA MET A 1 -10.33 -39.37 -27.31
C MET A 1 -8.93 -38.94 -26.96
N GLU A 2 -8.20 -38.40 -27.94
CA GLU A 2 -6.97 -37.68 -27.65
C GLU A 2 -7.34 -36.52 -26.72
N ALA A 3 -6.64 -36.42 -25.59
CA ALA A 3 -6.78 -35.26 -24.73
C ALA A 3 -6.50 -34.03 -25.60
N PRO A 4 -7.36 -33.00 -25.59
CA PRO A 4 -7.06 -31.78 -26.31
C PRO A 4 -5.68 -31.30 -25.85
N ASP A 5 -4.83 -30.90 -26.80
CA ASP A 5 -3.54 -30.23 -26.57
C ASP A 5 -3.81 -28.92 -25.81
N ILE A 6 -4.04 -29.04 -24.51
CA ILE A 6 -4.15 -27.92 -23.59
C ILE A 6 -2.71 -27.54 -23.31
N ALA A 7 -2.28 -26.41 -23.87
CA ALA A 7 -0.98 -25.84 -23.56
C ALA A 7 -0.79 -25.82 -22.02
N PRO A 8 0.34 -26.35 -21.51
CA PRO A 8 0.54 -26.44 -20.07
C PRO A 8 0.49 -25.06 -19.44
N LEU A 9 -0.18 -24.94 -18.29
CA LEU A 9 -0.36 -23.67 -17.56
C LEU A 9 0.97 -22.93 -17.35
N ILE A 10 2.04 -23.71 -17.17
CA ILE A 10 3.42 -23.28 -17.07
C ILE A 10 4.23 -24.23 -17.94
N SER A 11 5.01 -23.71 -18.89
CA SER A 11 5.96 -24.53 -19.64
C SER A 11 7.03 -25.10 -18.70
N GLU A 12 7.60 -26.26 -19.02
CA GLU A 12 8.64 -26.88 -18.18
C GLU A 12 9.80 -25.91 -17.89
N ALA A 13 10.19 -25.10 -18.87
CA ALA A 13 11.17 -24.04 -18.70
C ALA A 13 10.75 -23.00 -17.65
N LYS A 14 9.49 -22.52 -17.69
CA LYS A 14 8.96 -21.59 -16.69
C LYS A 14 8.81 -22.23 -15.31
N ALA A 15 8.50 -23.53 -15.24
CA ALA A 15 8.40 -24.27 -13.98
C ALA A 15 9.78 -24.42 -13.33
N ALA A 16 10.79 -24.79 -14.11
CA ALA A 16 12.17 -24.84 -13.66
C ALA A 16 12.65 -23.45 -13.19
N GLN A 17 12.33 -22.39 -13.93
CA GLN A 17 12.65 -21.02 -13.53
C GLN A 17 11.96 -20.62 -12.22
N ALA A 18 10.68 -20.94 -12.05
CA ALA A 18 9.93 -20.68 -10.83
C ALA A 18 10.54 -21.42 -9.62
N TRP A 19 10.93 -22.68 -9.80
CA TRP A 19 11.59 -23.47 -8.77
C TRP A 19 12.95 -22.90 -8.38
N ARG A 20 13.78 -22.52 -9.37
CA ARG A 20 15.08 -21.86 -9.13
C ARG A 20 14.90 -20.55 -8.33
N ARG A 21 13.89 -19.74 -8.70
CA ARG A 21 13.56 -18.49 -7.98
C ARG A 21 13.07 -18.76 -6.57
N PHE A 22 12.18 -19.73 -6.37
CA PHE A 22 11.68 -20.12 -5.05
C PHE A 22 12.82 -20.55 -4.12
N LEU A 23 13.70 -21.45 -4.58
CA LEU A 23 14.87 -21.86 -3.82
C LEU A 23 15.81 -20.68 -3.53
N SER A 24 16.00 -19.78 -4.49
CA SER A 24 16.78 -18.57 -4.29
C SER A 24 16.18 -17.67 -3.21
N THR A 25 14.85 -17.48 -3.19
CA THR A 25 14.15 -16.74 -2.14
C THR A 25 14.32 -17.40 -0.77
N VAL A 26 14.16 -18.73 -0.68
CA VAL A 26 14.31 -19.49 0.58
C VAL A 26 15.74 -19.44 1.11
N LEU A 27 16.74 -19.50 0.23
CA LEU A 27 18.15 -19.46 0.59
C LEU A 27 18.72 -18.04 0.69
N GLY A 28 17.90 -17.00 0.54
CA GLY A 28 18.34 -15.61 0.70
C GLY A 28 19.20 -15.07 -0.45
N GLY A 29 19.05 -15.63 -1.65
CA GLY A 29 19.82 -15.26 -2.86
C GLY A 29 20.66 -16.40 -3.42
N GLY A 30 20.54 -17.61 -2.86
CA GLY A 30 21.25 -18.80 -3.34
C GLY A 30 20.98 -19.08 -4.81
N ARG A 31 22.02 -19.33 -5.60
CA ARG A 31 21.88 -19.65 -7.03
C ARG A 31 21.94 -21.17 -7.21
N MET A 32 20.87 -21.70 -7.81
CA MET A 32 20.74 -23.10 -8.21
C MET A 32 20.70 -23.16 -9.73
N LEU A 33 21.86 -23.39 -10.35
CA LEU A 33 22.01 -23.40 -11.81
C LEU A 33 22.30 -24.83 -12.30
N PRO A 34 21.77 -25.21 -13.48
CA PRO A 34 22.08 -26.49 -14.09
C PRO A 34 23.59 -26.60 -14.35
N GLY A 35 24.19 -27.75 -14.03
CA GLY A 35 25.63 -27.98 -14.23
C GLY A 35 26.55 -27.48 -13.11
N MET A 36 26.04 -26.84 -12.06
CA MET A 36 26.86 -26.36 -10.94
C MET A 36 27.41 -27.52 -10.08
N PRO A 37 28.74 -27.63 -9.86
CA PRO A 37 29.34 -28.70 -9.07
C PRO A 37 29.15 -28.51 -7.55
N LEU A 38 29.18 -29.62 -6.80
CA LEU A 38 29.01 -29.68 -5.34
C LEU A 38 29.88 -28.67 -4.57
N LYS A 39 31.13 -28.45 -5.00
CA LYS A 39 32.05 -27.49 -4.38
C LYS A 39 31.51 -26.06 -4.31
N ILE A 40 30.72 -25.64 -5.30
CA ILE A 40 30.11 -24.30 -5.33
C ILE A 40 28.93 -24.23 -4.36
N TYR A 41 28.12 -25.29 -4.28
CA TYR A 41 27.05 -25.38 -3.28
C TYR A 41 27.58 -25.36 -1.85
N LEU A 42 28.67 -26.08 -1.58
CA LEU A 42 29.34 -26.05 -0.28
C LEU A 42 29.89 -24.65 0.05
N PHE A 43 30.44 -23.94 -0.94
CA PHE A 43 30.88 -22.56 -0.75
C PHE A 43 29.70 -21.62 -0.41
N GLN A 44 28.60 -21.70 -1.16
CA GLN A 44 27.40 -20.91 -0.85
C GLN A 44 26.85 -21.23 0.55
N ALA A 45 26.79 -22.51 0.93
CA ALA A 45 26.36 -22.93 2.26
C ALA A 45 27.27 -22.38 3.38
N LEU A 46 28.59 -22.34 3.15
CA LEU A 46 29.54 -21.78 4.12
C LEU A 46 29.33 -20.28 4.33
N VAL A 47 29.11 -19.51 3.27
CA VAL A 47 28.80 -18.08 3.36
C VAL A 47 27.43 -17.84 4.00
N TRP A 48 26.45 -18.71 3.74
CA TRP A 48 25.11 -18.65 4.33
C TRP A 48 25.13 -18.93 5.85
N LEU A 49 25.95 -19.88 6.30
CA LEU A 49 26.11 -20.24 7.71
C LEU A 49 26.96 -19.25 8.54
N LEU A 50 27.50 -18.19 7.92
CA LEU A 50 28.39 -17.25 8.59
C LEU A 50 27.80 -16.65 9.89
N PRO A 51 26.51 -16.24 9.95
CA PRO A 51 25.93 -15.77 11.20
C PRO A 51 25.97 -16.83 12.29
N VAL A 52 25.67 -18.09 11.96
CA VAL A 52 25.68 -19.20 12.92
C VAL A 52 27.08 -19.40 13.49
N PHE A 53 28.10 -19.48 12.63
CA PHE A 53 29.48 -19.70 13.09
C PHE A 53 30.05 -18.52 13.90
N SER A 54 29.69 -17.29 13.54
CA SER A 54 30.20 -16.10 14.23
C SER A 54 29.46 -15.80 15.54
N SER A 55 28.19 -16.18 15.69
CA SER A 55 27.37 -15.75 16.82
C SER A 55 26.89 -16.88 17.75
N ALA A 56 26.64 -18.09 17.25
CA ALA A 56 26.17 -19.19 18.10
C ALA A 56 27.17 -19.58 19.19
N PRO A 57 28.48 -19.78 18.92
CA PRO A 57 29.45 -20.12 19.97
C PRO A 57 29.55 -19.05 21.06
N ILE A 58 29.37 -17.78 20.67
CA ILE A 58 29.43 -16.62 21.58
C ILE A 58 28.16 -16.52 22.43
N ALA A 59 27.01 -16.90 21.88
CA ALA A 59 25.73 -16.94 22.61
C ALA A 59 25.76 -17.90 23.81
N PHE A 60 26.57 -18.97 23.74
CA PHE A 60 26.76 -19.92 24.84
C PHE A 60 27.85 -19.53 25.84
N LEU A 61 28.55 -18.41 25.63
CA LEU A 61 29.46 -17.88 26.65
C LEU A 61 28.63 -17.27 27.78
N GLY A 62 28.89 -17.68 29.03
CA GLY A 62 28.22 -17.22 30.24
C GLY A 62 28.54 -15.77 30.65
N SER A 63 28.68 -14.87 29.66
CA SER A 63 29.04 -13.47 29.83
C SER A 63 27.85 -12.54 29.61
N ASP A 64 27.92 -11.31 30.11
CA ASP A 64 26.87 -10.29 29.98
C ASP A 64 26.45 -10.05 28.51
N THR A 65 25.20 -9.62 28.32
CA THR A 65 24.58 -9.35 27.00
C THR A 65 25.45 -8.45 26.12
N TRP A 66 25.98 -7.36 26.66
CA TRP A 66 26.84 -6.41 25.93
C TRP A 66 28.22 -6.98 25.61
N HIS A 67 28.71 -7.92 26.41
CA HIS A 67 29.96 -8.62 26.14
C HIS A 67 29.80 -9.57 24.95
N ARG A 68 28.73 -10.37 24.95
CA ARG A 68 28.36 -11.23 23.80
C ARG A 68 28.12 -10.41 22.53
N PHE A 69 27.45 -9.28 22.65
CA PHE A 69 27.25 -8.35 21.54
C PHE A 69 28.59 -7.90 20.94
N SER A 70 29.51 -7.42 21.79
CA SER A 70 30.80 -6.89 21.36
C SER A 70 31.68 -7.96 20.70
N LEU A 71 31.72 -9.17 21.28
CA LEU A 71 32.44 -10.30 20.71
C LEU A 71 31.83 -10.76 19.38
N GLY A 72 30.49 -10.84 19.29
CA GLY A 72 29.78 -11.17 18.06
C GLY A 72 30.03 -10.16 16.94
N ALA A 73 30.04 -8.86 17.27
CA ALA A 73 30.39 -7.80 16.33
C ALA A 73 31.82 -7.95 15.80
N ALA A 74 32.78 -8.18 16.69
CA ALA A 74 34.19 -8.33 16.33
C ALA A 74 34.43 -9.58 15.45
N ALA A 75 33.87 -10.73 15.82
CA ALA A 75 33.97 -11.98 15.06
C ALA A 75 33.37 -11.82 13.66
N SER A 76 32.18 -11.24 13.57
CA SER A 76 31.51 -10.99 12.29
C SER A 76 32.32 -10.02 11.43
N LEU A 77 32.79 -8.88 11.96
CA LEU A 77 33.60 -7.93 11.19
C LEU A 77 34.85 -8.57 10.60
N LEU A 78 35.55 -9.40 11.38
CA LEU A 78 36.72 -10.14 10.90
C LEU A 78 36.34 -11.05 9.72
N THR A 79 35.28 -11.85 9.87
CA THR A 79 34.85 -12.75 8.80
C THR A 79 34.35 -12.02 7.55
N SER A 80 33.56 -10.96 7.70
CA SER A 80 33.06 -10.11 6.61
C SER A 80 34.20 -9.43 5.85
N THR A 81 35.21 -8.93 6.55
CA THR A 81 36.39 -8.33 5.93
C THR A 81 37.24 -9.37 5.19
N CYS A 82 37.42 -10.56 5.74
CA CYS A 82 38.07 -11.67 5.03
C CYS A 82 37.35 -12.06 3.74
N LEU A 83 36.01 -12.19 3.75
CA LEU A 83 35.23 -12.51 2.56
C LEU A 83 35.37 -11.45 1.46
N GLU A 84 35.42 -10.18 1.85
CA GLU A 84 35.54 -9.07 0.91
C GLU A 84 36.97 -8.88 0.38
N LEU A 85 37.98 -9.19 1.19
CA LEU A 85 39.37 -9.31 0.74
C LEU A 85 39.50 -10.43 -0.29
N LEU A 86 38.95 -11.61 0.00
CA LEU A 86 38.92 -12.75 -0.92
C LEU A 86 38.26 -12.35 -2.26
N ARG A 87 37.11 -11.69 -2.20
CA ARG A 87 36.42 -11.16 -3.38
C ARG A 87 37.27 -10.15 -4.16
N SER A 88 37.92 -9.22 -3.48
CA SER A 88 38.79 -8.22 -4.11
C SER A 88 39.90 -8.88 -4.92
N VAL A 89 40.57 -9.88 -4.33
CA VAL A 89 41.62 -10.68 -4.98
C VAL A 89 41.06 -11.43 -6.20
N LEU A 90 39.95 -12.15 -6.05
CA LEU A 90 39.34 -12.94 -7.11
C LEU A 90 38.78 -12.09 -8.27
N SER A 91 38.39 -10.85 -7.99
CA SER A 91 37.83 -9.97 -9.01
C SER A 91 38.90 -9.35 -9.92
N ARG A 92 40.16 -9.23 -9.46
CA ARG A 92 41.28 -8.59 -10.19
C ARG A 92 41.86 -9.48 -11.30
N THR A 93 41.60 -10.77 -11.30
CA THR A 93 42.25 -11.77 -12.18
C THR A 93 41.57 -11.96 -13.54
N THR A 94 40.88 -10.94 -14.09
CA THR A 94 40.07 -11.08 -15.31
C THR A 94 40.28 -9.98 -16.33
N GLU A 95 40.37 -10.37 -17.60
CA GLU A 95 40.62 -9.50 -18.74
C GLU A 95 39.53 -8.41 -18.93
N PRO A 96 39.92 -7.20 -19.39
CA PRO A 96 39.05 -6.03 -19.49
C PRO A 96 38.03 -6.01 -20.65
N GLY A 97 37.78 -7.13 -21.35
CA GLY A 97 37.07 -7.14 -22.63
C GLY A 97 35.54 -7.34 -22.61
N ILE A 98 34.96 -8.05 -21.64
CA ILE A 98 33.54 -8.46 -21.72
C ILE A 98 32.66 -7.50 -20.89
N LYS A 99 32.30 -6.37 -21.50
CA LYS A 99 31.23 -5.48 -21.04
C LYS A 99 29.87 -5.92 -21.61
N ALA A 100 29.39 -7.13 -21.30
CA ALA A 100 28.00 -7.54 -21.55
C ALA A 100 27.71 -8.92 -20.93
N ALA A 101 27.62 -9.02 -19.60
CA ALA A 101 27.20 -10.26 -18.92
C ALA A 101 25.71 -10.25 -18.50
N TRP A 102 24.92 -9.30 -19.02
CA TRP A 102 23.49 -9.18 -18.76
C TRP A 102 22.62 -9.85 -19.84
N PHE A 103 23.25 -10.33 -20.92
CA PHE A 103 22.62 -11.07 -22.02
C PHE A 103 23.06 -12.53 -22.13
N VAL A 104 24.03 -12.97 -21.34
CA VAL A 104 24.42 -14.39 -21.32
C VAL A 104 23.37 -15.10 -20.49
N ASP A 105 22.53 -15.91 -21.15
CA ASP A 105 21.59 -16.79 -20.46
C ASP A 105 22.39 -17.63 -19.45
N ASP A 106 21.88 -17.74 -18.21
CA ASP A 106 22.57 -18.44 -17.11
C ASP A 106 22.93 -19.91 -17.45
N GLU A 107 22.43 -20.43 -18.57
CA GLU A 107 22.64 -21.78 -19.09
C GLU A 107 23.91 -21.92 -19.95
N GLU A 108 24.60 -20.82 -20.30
CA GLU A 108 25.83 -20.84 -21.13
C GLU A 108 27.15 -20.79 -20.32
N LEU A 109 27.08 -20.72 -18.99
CA LEU A 109 28.27 -20.64 -18.13
C LEU A 109 28.89 -22.02 -17.86
N ASP A 110 30.19 -22.17 -18.16
CA ASP A 110 30.95 -23.36 -17.75
C ASP A 110 31.33 -23.30 -16.26
N PHE A 111 30.73 -24.21 -15.47
CA PHE A 111 30.97 -24.34 -14.03
C PHE A 111 32.08 -25.32 -13.66
N SER A 112 32.88 -25.80 -14.63
CA SER A 112 33.98 -26.76 -14.41
C SER A 112 34.96 -26.32 -13.29
N GLY A 113 35.19 -25.01 -13.13
CA GLY A 113 36.05 -24.42 -12.08
C GLY A 113 35.43 -23.25 -11.32
N LEU A 114 36.07 -22.83 -10.21
CA LEU A 114 35.82 -21.53 -9.57
C LEU A 114 36.47 -20.42 -10.42
N SER A 115 36.02 -20.30 -11.67
CA SER A 115 36.52 -19.26 -12.56
C SER A 115 36.15 -17.88 -11.99
N PRO A 116 36.93 -16.83 -12.28
CA PRO A 116 36.58 -15.48 -11.84
C PRO A 116 35.19 -15.02 -12.35
N GLN A 117 34.70 -15.58 -13.47
CA GLN A 117 33.35 -15.32 -13.99
C GLN A 117 32.27 -15.92 -13.09
N VAL A 118 32.43 -17.19 -12.69
CA VAL A 118 31.55 -17.87 -11.73
C VAL A 118 31.56 -17.14 -10.38
N MET A 119 32.74 -16.72 -9.90
CA MET A 119 32.85 -15.96 -8.66
C MET A 119 32.20 -14.58 -8.72
N ARG A 120 32.23 -13.89 -9.87
CA ARG A 120 31.49 -12.62 -10.07
C ARG A 120 29.98 -12.82 -10.07
N GLN A 121 29.49 -13.98 -10.51
CA GLN A 121 28.07 -14.32 -10.45
C GLN A 121 27.62 -14.65 -9.02
N LEU A 122 28.45 -15.39 -8.26
CA LEU A 122 28.16 -15.75 -6.87
C LEU A 122 28.30 -14.57 -5.91
N ILE A 123 29.35 -13.75 -6.08
CA ILE A 123 29.68 -12.60 -5.25
C ILE A 123 29.89 -11.38 -6.18
N PRO A 124 28.80 -10.67 -6.54
CA PRO A 124 28.84 -9.59 -7.51
C PRO A 124 29.64 -8.40 -7.00
N ARG A 125 30.33 -7.69 -7.91
CA ARG A 125 31.06 -6.46 -7.56
C ARG A 125 30.09 -5.38 -7.07
N ARG A 126 30.52 -4.65 -6.03
CA ARG A 126 29.80 -3.55 -5.37
C ARG A 126 30.76 -2.39 -5.14
N SER A 127 30.20 -1.19 -4.98
CA SER A 127 30.97 -0.01 -4.57
C SER A 127 31.53 -0.20 -3.15
N TRP A 128 32.59 0.54 -2.83
CA TRP A 128 33.20 0.49 -1.49
C TRP A 128 32.24 0.92 -0.38
N LEU A 129 31.30 1.83 -0.66
CA LEU A 129 30.24 2.22 0.29
C LEU A 129 29.30 1.05 0.59
N CYS A 130 28.84 0.34 -0.45
CA CYS A 130 28.01 -0.85 -0.26
C CYS A 130 28.75 -1.96 0.49
N TRP A 131 30.07 -2.07 0.31
CA TRP A 131 30.92 -2.99 1.07
C TRP A 131 30.95 -2.64 2.56
N VAL A 132 31.30 -1.40 2.92
CA VAL A 132 31.34 -0.95 4.32
C VAL A 132 29.97 -1.12 4.96
N GLY A 133 28.90 -0.74 4.25
CA GLY A 133 27.52 -0.96 4.70
C GLY A 133 27.20 -2.43 4.96
N ALA A 134 27.55 -3.34 4.04
CA ALA A 134 27.31 -4.78 4.20
C ALA A 134 28.06 -5.36 5.40
N CYS A 135 29.32 -4.98 5.62
CA CYS A 135 30.09 -5.39 6.78
C CYS A 135 29.48 -4.88 8.10
N MET A 136 29.04 -3.61 8.16
CA MET A 136 28.43 -3.04 9.36
C MET A 136 27.10 -3.71 9.69
N VAL A 137 26.24 -3.92 8.68
CA VAL A 137 24.93 -4.56 8.86
C VAL A 137 25.09 -6.03 9.26
N SER A 138 26.01 -6.76 8.60
CA SER A 138 26.36 -8.14 8.98
C SER A 138 26.85 -8.20 10.43
N ALA A 139 27.78 -7.31 10.82
CA ALA A 139 28.31 -7.26 12.16
C ALA A 139 27.24 -7.00 13.23
N PHE A 140 26.38 -6.02 12.98
CA PHE A 140 25.30 -5.69 13.91
C PHE A 140 24.27 -6.83 14.01
N LEU A 141 23.97 -7.51 12.90
CA LEU A 141 23.07 -8.68 12.88
C LEU A 141 23.63 -9.84 13.70
N CYS A 142 24.88 -10.23 13.46
CA CYS A 142 25.54 -11.30 14.20
C CYS A 142 25.73 -10.95 15.69
N ALA A 143 26.08 -9.69 16.00
CA ALA A 143 26.18 -9.20 17.38
C ALA A 143 24.84 -9.29 18.13
N THR A 144 23.76 -8.86 17.49
CA THR A 144 22.41 -8.93 18.07
C THR A 144 21.98 -10.39 18.27
N CYS A 145 22.26 -11.27 17.29
CA CYS A 145 22.01 -12.70 17.43
C CYS A 145 22.80 -13.31 18.60
N ALA A 146 24.10 -13.00 18.74
CA ALA A 146 24.93 -13.49 19.84
C ALA A 146 24.42 -13.02 21.23
N ALA A 147 23.92 -11.79 21.29
CA ALA A 147 23.45 -11.18 22.54
C ALA A 147 22.07 -11.70 22.98
N VAL A 148 21.15 -11.83 22.02
CA VAL A 148 19.73 -12.14 22.27
C VAL A 148 19.48 -13.64 22.28
N LEU A 149 20.12 -14.42 21.39
CA LEU A 149 19.82 -15.85 21.21
C LEU A 149 20.51 -16.78 22.21
N ALA A 150 21.09 -16.21 23.25
CA ALA A 150 21.63 -17.00 24.34
C ALA A 150 20.51 -17.76 25.07
N PRO A 151 20.68 -19.06 25.38
CA PRO A 151 19.65 -19.86 26.03
C PRO A 151 19.14 -19.24 27.34
N ILE A 152 20.04 -18.64 28.11
CA ILE A 152 19.72 -17.96 29.38
C ILE A 152 18.78 -16.76 29.12
N SER A 153 19.07 -15.94 28.11
CA SER A 153 18.23 -14.79 27.76
C SER A 153 16.87 -15.21 27.17
N LEU A 154 16.86 -16.27 26.35
CA LEU A 154 15.61 -16.75 25.77
C LEU A 154 14.72 -17.45 26.79
N ALA A 155 15.30 -18.20 27.74
CA ALA A 155 14.57 -18.93 28.78
C ALA A 155 13.78 -18.00 29.73
N GLU A 156 14.20 -16.74 29.88
CA GLU A 156 13.43 -15.73 30.60
C GLU A 156 12.14 -15.33 29.87
N SER A 157 12.12 -15.47 28.54
CA SER A 157 10.98 -15.10 27.70
C SER A 157 10.18 -16.30 27.19
N LEU A 158 10.77 -17.49 27.11
CA LEU A 158 10.23 -18.70 26.49
C LEU A 158 10.55 -19.92 27.38
N ASP A 159 9.74 -20.97 27.30
CA ASP A 159 10.02 -22.21 28.05
C ASP A 159 11.35 -22.86 27.61
N GLU A 160 12.07 -23.51 28.54
CA GLU A 160 13.40 -24.11 28.32
C GLU A 160 13.46 -25.07 27.11
N THR A 161 12.35 -25.74 26.78
CA THR A 161 12.26 -26.66 25.63
C THR A 161 12.08 -25.93 24.31
N SER A 162 11.37 -24.80 24.31
CA SER A 162 11.05 -24.02 23.12
C SER A 162 12.17 -23.06 22.72
N ALA A 163 12.92 -22.56 23.71
CA ALA A 163 14.05 -21.65 23.52
C ALA A 163 15.09 -22.11 22.46
N PRO A 164 15.64 -23.35 22.50
CA PRO A 164 16.63 -23.79 21.52
C PRO A 164 16.03 -23.94 20.12
N VAL A 165 14.78 -24.41 20.01
CA VAL A 165 14.10 -24.58 18.72
C VAL A 165 13.92 -23.22 18.06
N VAL A 166 13.40 -22.26 18.81
CA VAL A 166 13.19 -20.89 18.33
C VAL A 166 14.53 -20.23 17.98
N ALA A 167 15.58 -20.40 18.79
CA ALA A 167 16.92 -19.91 18.48
C ALA A 167 17.46 -20.47 17.16
N CYS A 168 17.31 -21.76 16.89
CA CYS A 168 17.70 -22.38 15.62
C CYS A 168 16.96 -21.73 14.42
N TRP A 169 15.65 -21.49 14.54
CA TRP A 169 14.88 -20.82 13.50
C TRP A 169 15.28 -19.36 13.30
N VAL A 170 15.62 -18.64 14.37
CA VAL A 170 16.13 -17.26 14.24
C VAL A 170 17.54 -17.25 13.62
N PHE A 171 18.41 -18.20 13.93
CA PHE A 171 19.70 -18.35 13.25
C PHE A 171 19.55 -18.67 11.76
N LEU A 172 18.57 -19.52 11.40
CA LEU A 172 18.22 -19.78 10.01
C LEU A 172 17.74 -18.49 9.32
N THR A 173 16.91 -17.71 10.00
CA THR A 173 16.44 -16.40 9.51
C THR A 173 17.60 -15.42 9.30
N ALA A 174 18.54 -15.35 10.25
CA ALA A 174 19.74 -14.54 10.14
C ALA A 174 20.61 -14.98 8.96
N GLY A 175 20.79 -16.29 8.73
CA GLY A 175 21.50 -16.84 7.56
C GLY A 175 20.86 -16.41 6.23
N VAL A 176 19.54 -16.58 6.10
CA VAL A 176 18.76 -16.17 4.92
C VAL A 176 18.87 -14.66 4.67
N ALA A 177 18.76 -13.84 5.72
CA ALA A 177 18.86 -12.39 5.58
C ALA A 177 20.30 -11.93 5.27
N HIS A 178 21.29 -12.58 5.86
CA HIS A 178 22.70 -12.25 5.72
C HIS A 178 23.27 -12.60 4.34
N PHE A 179 22.85 -13.74 3.76
CA PHE A 179 23.44 -14.23 2.52
C PHE A 179 23.37 -13.21 1.36
N GLY A 180 22.24 -12.51 1.22
CA GLY A 180 22.05 -11.45 0.22
C GLY A 180 23.00 -10.25 0.35
N LEU A 181 23.63 -10.04 1.52
CA LEU A 181 24.65 -8.98 1.70
C LEU A 181 25.94 -9.28 0.94
N TYR A 182 26.28 -10.55 0.71
CA TYR A 182 27.51 -10.95 0.03
C TYR A 182 27.22 -11.53 -1.37
N ALA A 183 26.11 -12.23 -1.51
CA ALA A 183 25.67 -12.82 -2.75
C ALA A 183 24.80 -11.85 -3.57
N SER A 184 24.04 -12.40 -4.53
CA SER A 184 22.97 -11.66 -5.20
C SER A 184 21.78 -11.47 -4.25
N PRO A 185 21.08 -10.33 -4.30
CA PRO A 185 19.85 -10.18 -3.54
C PRO A 185 18.83 -11.26 -3.95
N PRO A 186 18.04 -11.79 -3.00
CA PRO A 186 16.98 -12.73 -3.33
C PRO A 186 15.94 -12.07 -4.24
N PRO A 187 15.32 -12.82 -5.15
CA PRO A 187 14.21 -12.29 -5.94
C PRO A 187 13.03 -11.99 -5.01
N GLU A 188 12.67 -10.72 -4.92
CA GLU A 188 11.51 -10.26 -4.16
C GLU A 188 10.27 -10.17 -5.05
N VAL A 189 9.09 -10.48 -4.49
CA VAL A 189 7.80 -10.42 -5.22
C VAL A 189 7.46 -9.01 -5.68
N SER A 190 8.07 -8.01 -5.05
CA SER A 190 7.93 -6.63 -5.45
C SER A 190 8.83 -6.19 -6.60
N GLY A 191 9.87 -6.96 -6.90
CA GLY A 191 10.83 -6.66 -7.96
C GLY A 191 11.92 -5.66 -7.57
N SER A 192 12.05 -5.30 -6.29
CA SER A 192 13.17 -4.49 -5.80
C SER A 192 14.37 -5.37 -5.43
N ASP A 193 15.50 -5.17 -6.11
CA ASP A 193 16.75 -5.89 -5.84
C ASP A 193 17.58 -5.22 -4.73
N ASP A 194 17.03 -5.17 -3.50
CA ASP A 194 17.71 -4.56 -2.34
C ASP A 194 18.31 -5.60 -1.39
N ALA A 195 19.64 -5.72 -1.40
CA ALA A 195 20.41 -6.60 -0.54
C ALA A 195 20.31 -6.26 0.96
N PHE A 196 19.93 -5.03 1.33
CA PHE A 196 19.85 -4.60 2.72
C PHE A 196 18.48 -4.82 3.35
N SER A 197 17.45 -5.06 2.55
CA SER A 197 16.06 -5.16 2.98
C SER A 197 15.82 -6.19 4.09
N ARG A 198 16.14 -7.47 3.84
CA ARG A 198 15.98 -8.56 4.81
C ARG A 198 16.81 -8.41 6.08
N PRO A 199 18.14 -8.12 6.03
CA PRO A 199 18.93 -8.02 7.24
C PRO A 199 18.54 -6.82 8.10
N LEU A 200 18.20 -5.67 7.50
CA LEU A 200 17.70 -4.52 8.26
C LEU A 200 16.33 -4.80 8.89
N LEU A 201 15.46 -5.55 8.22
CA LEU A 201 14.18 -5.98 8.79
C LEU A 201 14.38 -6.90 10.00
N VAL A 202 15.25 -7.90 9.90
CA VAL A 202 15.57 -8.80 11.03
C VAL A 202 16.15 -8.00 12.20
N LEU A 203 17.04 -7.05 11.91
CA LEU A 203 17.61 -6.15 12.92
C LEU A 203 16.56 -5.27 13.59
N LEU A 204 15.62 -4.71 12.83
CA LEU A 204 14.54 -3.89 13.38
C LEU A 204 13.68 -4.67 14.38
N MET A 205 13.52 -5.98 14.17
CA MET A 205 12.72 -6.85 15.05
C MET A 205 13.52 -7.42 16.23
N LEU A 206 14.83 -7.67 16.07
CA LEU A 206 15.68 -8.21 17.14
C LEU A 206 16.28 -7.13 18.05
N ALA A 207 16.60 -5.94 17.54
CA ALA A 207 17.25 -4.88 18.32
C ALA A 207 16.46 -4.45 19.57
N PRO A 208 15.11 -4.34 19.55
CA PRO A 208 14.34 -4.03 20.77
C PRO A 208 14.57 -5.02 21.91
N LEU A 209 14.90 -6.27 21.62
CA LEU A 209 15.14 -7.31 22.62
C LEU A 209 16.40 -7.03 23.46
N LEU A 210 17.34 -6.23 22.95
CA LEU A 210 18.50 -5.75 23.71
C LEU A 210 18.11 -4.83 24.88
N LEU A 211 16.92 -4.22 24.81
CA LEU A 211 16.38 -3.32 25.83
C LEU A 211 15.47 -4.02 26.84
N GLN A 212 15.38 -5.36 26.80
CA GLN A 212 14.54 -6.16 27.71
C GLN A 212 13.07 -5.67 27.76
N PRO A 213 12.35 -5.71 26.63
CA PRO A 213 10.96 -5.29 26.58
C PRO A 213 10.07 -6.23 27.41
N PRO A 214 8.79 -5.86 27.67
CA PRO A 214 7.84 -6.74 28.33
C PRO A 214 7.78 -8.13 27.68
N ILE A 215 7.67 -9.19 28.49
CA ILE A 215 7.76 -10.59 28.05
C ILE A 215 6.85 -10.90 26.86
N ALA A 216 5.60 -10.42 26.87
CA ALA A 216 4.66 -10.64 25.77
C ALA A 216 5.15 -10.05 24.43
N LEU A 217 5.78 -8.87 24.47
CA LEU A 217 6.37 -8.25 23.29
C LEU A 217 7.63 -9.01 22.85
N ALA A 218 8.46 -9.45 23.80
CA ALA A 218 9.64 -10.25 23.51
C ALA A 218 9.28 -11.57 22.81
N GLN A 219 8.32 -12.33 23.37
CA GLN A 219 7.78 -13.56 22.78
C GLN A 219 7.24 -13.31 21.36
N GLY A 220 6.43 -12.26 21.19
CA GLY A 220 5.87 -11.91 19.89
C GLY A 220 6.94 -11.59 18.85
N LEU A 221 7.98 -10.83 19.21
CA LEU A 221 9.07 -10.47 18.30
C LEU A 221 9.91 -11.69 17.91
N VAL A 222 10.31 -12.52 18.88
CA VAL A 222 11.15 -13.69 18.59
C VAL A 222 10.39 -14.71 17.72
N VAL A 223 9.11 -14.97 18.02
CA VAL A 223 8.26 -15.83 17.19
C VAL A 223 8.09 -15.23 15.78
N ALA A 224 7.82 -13.93 15.68
CA ALA A 224 7.66 -13.29 14.38
C ALA A 224 8.93 -13.35 13.53
N VAL A 225 10.12 -13.14 14.13
CA VAL A 225 11.40 -13.30 13.42
C VAL A 225 11.61 -14.74 12.96
N SER A 226 11.29 -15.73 13.79
CA SER A 226 11.43 -17.15 13.44
C SER A 226 10.58 -17.58 12.22
N LEU A 227 9.47 -16.87 11.96
CA LEU A 227 8.56 -17.13 10.84
C LEU A 227 8.89 -16.34 9.56
N LEU A 228 9.83 -15.39 9.61
CA LEU A 228 10.21 -14.58 8.44
C LEU A 228 10.62 -15.40 7.21
N PRO A 229 11.39 -16.51 7.32
CA PRO A 229 11.72 -17.34 6.16
C PRO A 229 10.48 -17.89 5.44
N LEU A 230 9.45 -18.27 6.19
CA LEU A 230 8.18 -18.72 5.63
C LEU A 230 7.43 -17.57 4.97
N CYS A 231 7.39 -16.40 5.63
CA CYS A 231 6.78 -15.19 5.06
C CYS A 231 7.43 -14.78 3.74
N TRP A 232 8.76 -14.83 3.64
CA TRP A 232 9.49 -14.57 2.39
C TRP A 232 9.25 -15.64 1.34
N ALA A 233 9.28 -16.93 1.71
CA ALA A 233 9.03 -18.04 0.79
C ALA A 233 7.62 -17.98 0.17
N LEU A 234 6.63 -17.54 0.96
CA LEU A 234 5.25 -17.34 0.51
C LEU A 234 5.04 -15.99 -0.20
N GLY A 235 6.05 -15.10 -0.22
CA GLY A 235 5.94 -13.78 -0.81
C GLY A 235 5.01 -12.83 -0.08
N LEU A 236 4.73 -13.08 1.21
CA LEU A 236 3.82 -12.28 2.04
C LEU A 236 4.42 -10.94 2.45
N LEU A 237 5.76 -10.86 2.49
CA LEU A 237 6.48 -9.68 2.95
C LEU A 237 7.22 -9.02 1.78
N PRO A 238 6.96 -7.73 1.50
CA PRO A 238 7.70 -6.98 0.49
C PRO A 238 9.10 -6.60 1.02
N SER A 239 9.88 -5.94 0.18
CA SER A 239 11.14 -5.33 0.62
C SER A 239 10.91 -4.28 1.71
N LEU A 240 11.92 -4.03 2.55
CA LEU A 240 11.83 -3.07 3.64
C LEU A 240 11.43 -1.66 3.18
N PRO A 241 11.98 -1.09 2.08
CA PRO A 241 11.54 0.23 1.61
C PRO A 241 10.05 0.26 1.28
N GLU A 242 9.54 -0.78 0.63
CA GLU A 242 8.11 -0.87 0.30
C GLU A 242 7.24 -1.13 1.51
N LEU A 243 7.71 -1.93 2.46
CA LEU A 243 7.02 -2.14 3.73
C LEU A 243 6.92 -0.84 4.52
N LEU A 244 7.99 -0.04 4.55
CA LEU A 244 8.01 1.26 5.19
C LEU A 244 7.09 2.25 4.47
N LEU A 245 7.12 2.31 3.14
CA LEU A 245 6.21 3.14 2.36
C LEU A 245 4.76 2.72 2.59
N TRP A 246 4.46 1.42 2.56
CA TRP A 246 3.13 0.90 2.87
C TRP A 246 2.73 1.20 4.31
N ALA A 247 3.62 1.06 5.29
CA ALA A 247 3.32 1.35 6.70
C ALA A 247 3.05 2.84 6.92
N LEU A 248 3.79 3.71 6.25
CA LEU A 248 3.54 5.15 6.22
C LEU A 248 2.20 5.46 5.56
N GLU A 249 1.84 4.79 4.46
CA GLU A 249 0.52 4.90 3.84
C GLU A 249 -0.61 4.37 4.74
N GLN A 250 -0.39 3.28 5.48
CA GLN A 250 -1.37 2.79 6.44
C GLN A 250 -1.53 3.76 7.59
N ALA A 251 -0.44 4.31 8.14
CA ALA A 251 -0.50 5.38 9.13
C ALA A 251 -1.27 6.58 8.58
N GLU A 252 -1.04 6.94 7.33
CA GLU A 252 -1.75 7.97 6.60
C GLU A 252 -3.25 7.69 6.43
N LEU A 253 -3.64 6.47 6.08
CA LEU A 253 -5.03 6.06 5.93
C LEU A 253 -5.74 5.99 7.28
N LEU A 254 -5.04 5.50 8.29
CA LEU A 254 -5.48 5.53 9.68
C LEU A 254 -5.60 6.97 10.18
N LEU A 255 -4.80 7.92 9.69
CA LEU A 255 -4.87 9.36 10.01
C LEU A 255 -5.72 10.18 9.01
N GLY A 256 -6.41 9.55 8.06
CA GLY A 256 -7.50 10.17 7.29
C GLY A 256 -7.18 10.64 5.86
N GLY A 257 -6.15 10.12 5.20
CA GLY A 257 -6.01 10.22 3.72
C GLY A 257 -4.67 10.79 3.22
N SER A 258 -4.52 10.91 1.89
CA SER A 258 -3.19 10.89 1.25
C SER A 258 -2.26 12.08 1.46
N TRP A 259 -0.97 11.85 1.77
CA TRP A 259 0.06 12.87 1.99
C TRP A 259 1.24 12.72 0.99
N PRO A 260 1.82 13.82 0.47
CA PRO A 260 3.26 13.88 0.16
C PRO A 260 4.07 14.05 1.48
N PRO A 261 5.42 13.90 1.50
CA PRO A 261 6.31 13.75 2.68
C PRO A 261 6.33 14.85 3.79
N ARG A 262 5.30 15.68 3.91
CA ARG A 262 5.17 16.79 4.85
C ARG A 262 4.42 16.42 6.15
N LEU A 263 4.31 15.11 6.43
CA LEU A 263 3.69 14.52 7.62
C LEU A 263 4.36 15.00 8.92
N LEU A 264 5.69 15.13 8.93
CA LEU A 264 6.42 15.65 10.09
C LEU A 264 6.11 17.13 10.36
N LEU A 265 5.89 17.93 9.32
CA LEU A 265 5.61 19.36 9.46
C LEU A 265 4.18 19.58 9.97
N SER A 266 3.20 18.90 9.40
CA SER A 266 1.80 18.98 9.86
C SER A 266 1.61 18.37 11.25
N LEU A 267 2.28 17.25 11.55
CA LEU A 267 2.30 16.64 12.88
C LEU A 267 2.98 17.56 13.90
N ALA A 268 4.15 18.14 13.57
CA ALA A 268 4.83 19.11 14.44
C ALA A 268 4.01 20.39 14.66
N LEU A 269 3.30 20.86 13.63
CA LEU A 269 2.42 22.04 13.74
C LEU A 269 1.13 21.73 14.50
N ALA A 270 0.56 20.53 14.35
CA ALA A 270 -0.62 20.09 15.10
C ALA A 270 -0.28 19.81 16.57
N LEU A 271 0.84 19.15 16.85
CA LEU A 271 1.38 18.98 18.20
C LEU A 271 1.76 20.32 18.82
N GLY A 272 2.34 21.24 18.03
CA GLY A 272 2.65 22.60 18.46
C GLY A 272 1.41 23.44 18.74
N ALA A 273 0.35 23.31 17.93
CA ALA A 273 -0.94 23.95 18.18
C ALA A 273 -1.64 23.35 19.41
N ALA A 274 -1.63 22.02 19.58
CA ALA A 274 -2.18 21.35 20.76
C ALA A 274 -1.43 21.75 22.05
N ALA A 275 -0.09 21.79 21.98
CA ALA A 275 0.75 22.30 23.07
C ALA A 275 0.47 23.78 23.36
N GLY A 276 0.30 24.63 22.34
CA GLY A 276 -0.05 26.05 22.51
C GLY A 276 -1.45 26.26 23.09
N CYS A 277 -2.43 25.43 22.72
CA CYS A 277 -3.79 25.47 23.27
C CYS A 277 -3.84 25.05 24.74
N SER A 278 -3.03 24.07 25.13
CA SER A 278 -2.92 23.60 26.52
C SER A 278 -2.38 24.66 27.49
N GLN A 279 -1.70 25.70 26.99
CA GLN A 279 -1.15 26.80 27.79
C GLN A 279 -2.08 28.01 27.89
N LEU A 280 -3.17 28.04 27.12
CA LEU A 280 -4.08 29.18 27.07
C LEU A 280 -5.36 28.84 27.84
N SER A 281 -5.46 29.36 29.06
CA SER A 281 -6.52 29.11 30.06
C SER A 281 -7.94 29.56 29.67
N GLN A 282 -8.22 29.88 28.40
CA GLN A 282 -9.53 30.34 27.95
C GLN A 282 -10.08 29.48 26.80
N PRO A 283 -11.36 29.05 26.82
CA PRO A 283 -11.96 28.25 25.73
C PRO A 283 -11.95 28.94 24.35
N ALA A 284 -11.75 30.26 24.29
CA ALA A 284 -11.54 31.01 23.04
C ALA A 284 -10.23 30.61 22.31
N SER A 285 -9.21 30.17 23.05
CA SER A 285 -7.91 29.77 22.48
C SER A 285 -7.96 28.39 21.84
N ALA A 286 -8.77 27.46 22.37
CA ALA A 286 -8.95 26.12 21.83
C ALA A 286 -9.66 26.15 20.47
N VAL A 287 -10.62 27.07 20.30
CA VAL A 287 -11.31 27.27 19.01
C VAL A 287 -10.43 28.04 18.02
N ALA A 288 -9.67 29.03 18.47
CA ALA A 288 -8.63 29.68 17.66
C ALA A 288 -7.53 28.68 17.25
N GLY A 289 -7.22 27.72 18.11
CA GLY A 289 -6.29 26.62 17.88
C GLY A 289 -6.81 25.58 16.90
N LEU A 290 -8.11 25.24 16.95
CA LEU A 290 -8.78 24.43 15.93
C LEU A 290 -8.86 25.16 14.58
N GLY A 291 -9.11 26.47 14.60
CA GLY A 291 -9.08 27.32 13.40
C GLY A 291 -7.67 27.40 12.79
N ALA A 292 -6.65 27.56 13.63
CA ALA A 292 -5.24 27.55 13.24
C ALA A 292 -4.79 26.16 12.79
N ALA A 293 -5.18 25.09 13.48
CA ALA A 293 -4.89 23.70 13.11
C ALA A 293 -5.61 23.30 11.81
N ALA A 294 -6.86 23.70 11.61
CA ALA A 294 -7.58 23.51 10.35
C ALA A 294 -6.92 24.32 9.22
N ALA A 295 -6.51 25.56 9.47
CA ALA A 295 -5.74 26.37 8.51
C ALA A 295 -4.35 25.76 8.21
N LEU A 296 -3.67 25.19 9.21
CA LEU A 296 -2.37 24.52 9.12
C LEU A 296 -2.44 23.12 8.52
N VAL A 297 -3.59 22.43 8.60
CA VAL A 297 -3.87 21.20 7.86
C VAL A 297 -4.13 21.50 6.38
N LEU A 298 -4.73 22.66 6.08
CA LEU A 298 -4.92 23.13 4.71
C LEU A 298 -3.59 23.62 4.10
N LEU A 299 -2.71 24.29 4.85
CA LEU A 299 -1.50 24.98 4.35
C LEU A 299 -0.47 24.10 3.57
N PRO A 300 -0.05 22.91 4.02
CA PRO A 300 0.93 22.08 3.33
C PRO A 300 0.45 21.53 1.98
N GLU A 301 -0.88 21.36 1.82
CA GLU A 301 -1.51 20.91 0.58
C GLU A 301 -1.74 22.06 -0.43
N LEU A 302 -1.65 23.32 0.02
CA LEU A 302 -1.79 24.51 -0.82
C LEU A 302 -0.59 24.75 -1.75
N SER A 303 0.59 24.17 -1.48
CA SER A 303 1.81 24.52 -2.24
C SER A 303 2.03 23.74 -3.55
N PHE A 304 1.22 22.72 -3.87
CA PHE A 304 1.49 21.86 -5.04
C PHE A 304 0.44 21.90 -6.16
N SER A 305 -0.72 22.54 -5.94
CA SER A 305 -1.74 22.65 -7.00
C SER A 305 -1.65 24.01 -7.70
N SER A 306 -1.45 24.00 -9.03
CA SER A 306 -1.67 25.14 -9.92
C SER A 306 -3.14 25.61 -9.98
N GLY A 307 -4.02 25.03 -9.14
CA GLY A 307 -5.41 25.41 -8.92
C GLY A 307 -5.67 26.07 -7.56
N PHE A 308 -4.62 26.60 -6.90
CA PHE A 308 -4.63 27.29 -5.60
C PHE A 308 -5.89 28.14 -5.33
N ALA A 309 -6.29 28.96 -6.29
CA ALA A 309 -7.36 29.93 -6.08
C ALA A 309 -8.76 29.29 -5.95
N SER A 310 -9.05 28.15 -6.59
CA SER A 310 -10.43 27.65 -6.63
C SER A 310 -10.82 26.84 -5.40
N SER A 311 -9.95 25.96 -4.90
CA SER A 311 -10.31 25.03 -3.81
C SER A 311 -10.25 25.69 -2.42
N ALA A 312 -9.29 26.59 -2.19
CA ALA A 312 -9.19 27.34 -0.94
C ALA A 312 -10.37 28.31 -0.76
N CYS A 313 -10.83 28.95 -1.85
CA CYS A 313 -12.00 29.82 -1.83
C CYS A 313 -13.30 29.10 -1.47
N GLU A 314 -13.42 27.78 -1.73
CA GLU A 314 -14.64 27.03 -1.40
C GLU A 314 -14.67 26.55 0.06
N LEU A 315 -13.53 26.15 0.62
CA LEU A 315 -13.47 25.45 1.91
C LEU A 315 -13.21 26.37 3.12
N LEU A 316 -12.40 27.41 2.96
CA LEU A 316 -12.09 28.35 4.06
C LEU A 316 -13.36 29.01 4.63
N PRO A 317 -14.35 29.44 3.81
CA PRO A 317 -15.60 29.97 4.34
C PRO A 317 -16.39 28.94 5.16
N GLN A 318 -16.39 27.67 4.76
CA GLN A 318 -17.12 26.61 5.49
C GLN A 318 -16.53 26.37 6.88
N VAL A 319 -15.20 26.36 7.00
CA VAL A 319 -14.50 26.25 8.30
C VAL A 319 -14.77 27.47 9.17
N LEU A 320 -14.74 28.67 8.59
CA LEU A 320 -14.98 29.91 9.32
C LEU A 320 -16.43 30.01 9.83
N VAL A 321 -17.42 29.61 9.01
CA VAL A 321 -18.83 29.52 9.44
C VAL A 321 -18.98 28.51 10.57
N ALA A 322 -18.39 27.32 10.45
CA ALA A 322 -18.46 26.30 11.50
C ALA A 322 -17.85 26.80 12.82
N ALA A 323 -16.69 27.47 12.77
CA ALA A 323 -16.07 28.07 13.94
C ALA A 323 -16.96 29.15 14.56
N LEU A 324 -17.52 30.06 13.77
CA LEU A 324 -18.43 31.11 14.24
C LEU A 324 -19.68 30.55 14.94
N VAL A 325 -20.19 29.40 14.50
CA VAL A 325 -21.33 28.72 15.14
C VAL A 325 -20.92 27.98 16.41
N ALA A 326 -19.75 27.34 16.42
CA ALA A 326 -19.27 26.56 17.57
C ALA A 326 -18.82 27.45 18.75
N VAL A 327 -18.20 28.60 18.49
CA VAL A 327 -17.73 29.53 19.54
C VAL A 327 -18.83 29.88 20.56
N PRO A 328 -20.03 30.35 20.17
CA PRO A 328 -21.05 30.72 21.14
C PRO A 328 -21.61 29.53 21.92
N ILE A 329 -21.73 28.34 21.29
CA ILE A 329 -22.18 27.10 21.94
C ILE A 329 -21.23 26.71 23.08
N CYS A 330 -19.94 26.96 22.91
CA CYS A 330 -18.92 26.64 23.92
C CYS A 330 -18.73 27.74 24.99
N HIS A 331 -19.15 28.99 24.73
CA HIS A 331 -18.85 30.16 25.58
C HIS A 331 -20.00 30.66 26.45
N PHE A 332 -21.24 30.69 25.94
CA PHE A 332 -22.28 31.51 26.59
C PHE A 332 -23.08 30.78 27.68
N GLU A 333 -23.18 29.45 27.65
CA GLU A 333 -23.72 28.63 28.74
C GLU A 333 -23.32 27.17 28.51
N PRO A 334 -22.73 26.46 29.50
CA PRO A 334 -22.42 25.05 29.32
C PRO A 334 -23.73 24.27 29.23
N LEU A 335 -24.07 23.81 28.03
CA LEU A 335 -25.15 22.85 27.82
C LEU A 335 -24.98 21.66 28.77
N SER A 336 -26.09 21.19 29.34
CA SER A 336 -26.08 19.93 30.08
C SER A 336 -25.63 18.78 29.17
N SER A 337 -25.11 17.69 29.75
CA SER A 337 -24.70 16.51 28.99
C SER A 337 -25.83 15.95 28.10
N ALA A 338 -27.08 16.06 28.56
CA ALA A 338 -28.27 15.66 27.80
C ALA A 338 -28.55 16.59 26.61
N GLU A 339 -28.46 17.90 26.79
CA GLU A 339 -28.68 18.86 25.69
C GLU A 339 -27.57 18.77 24.64
N LEU A 340 -26.32 18.57 25.08
CA LEU A 340 -25.20 18.35 24.20
C LEU A 340 -25.38 17.05 23.39
N LEU A 341 -25.85 15.97 24.01
CA LEU A 341 -26.18 14.73 23.31
C LEU A 341 -27.26 14.95 22.23
N VAL A 342 -28.35 15.63 22.56
CA VAL A 342 -29.46 15.91 21.63
C VAL A 342 -29.00 16.79 20.46
N LEU A 343 -28.23 17.85 20.73
CA LEU A 343 -27.68 18.72 19.70
C LEU A 343 -26.81 17.92 18.72
N ARG A 344 -25.95 17.04 19.24
CA ARG A 344 -25.02 16.26 18.42
C ARG A 344 -25.73 15.26 17.53
N VAL A 345 -26.65 14.47 18.10
CA VAL A 345 -27.48 13.54 17.31
C VAL A 345 -28.23 14.30 16.19
N SER A 346 -28.71 15.51 16.48
CA SER A 346 -29.40 16.36 15.49
C SER A 346 -28.46 16.84 14.37
N LEU A 347 -27.24 17.28 14.70
CA LEU A 347 -26.23 17.72 13.72
C LEU A 347 -25.82 16.57 12.80
N GLU A 348 -25.60 15.38 13.36
CA GLU A 348 -25.20 14.20 12.60
C GLU A 348 -26.31 13.67 11.68
N GLN A 349 -27.55 13.58 12.18
CA GLN A 349 -28.71 13.23 11.36
C GLN A 349 -28.94 14.24 10.23
N GLY A 350 -28.79 15.54 10.54
CA GLY A 350 -28.85 16.61 9.53
C GLY A 350 -27.79 16.46 8.45
N ALA A 351 -26.53 16.21 8.84
CA ALA A 351 -25.44 15.97 7.89
C ALA A 351 -25.70 14.73 7.01
N LEU A 352 -26.18 13.63 7.59
CA LEU A 352 -26.52 12.42 6.85
C LEU A 352 -27.67 12.66 5.86
N LEU A 353 -28.75 13.33 6.28
CA LEU A 353 -29.88 13.64 5.42
C LEU A 353 -29.47 14.51 4.22
N LEU A 354 -28.68 15.56 4.46
CA LEU A 354 -28.18 16.45 3.40
C LEU A 354 -27.28 15.71 2.40
N THR A 355 -26.42 14.80 2.88
CA THR A 355 -25.57 13.99 1.97
C THR A 355 -26.37 12.96 1.17
N LEU A 356 -27.42 12.36 1.75
CA LEU A 356 -28.34 11.48 1.04
C LEU A 356 -29.12 12.25 -0.04
N LEU A 357 -29.65 13.42 0.29
CA LEU A 357 -30.36 14.29 -0.66
C LEU A 357 -29.45 14.70 -1.83
N ALA A 358 -28.21 15.09 -1.54
CA ALA A 358 -27.20 15.40 -2.55
C ALA A 358 -26.92 14.21 -3.48
N ARG A 359 -26.92 12.98 -2.94
CA ARG A 359 -26.71 11.75 -3.72
C ARG A 359 -27.91 11.40 -4.60
N ILE A 360 -29.13 11.54 -4.08
CA ILE A 360 -30.38 11.30 -4.82
C ILE A 360 -30.47 12.26 -6.01
N LEU A 361 -30.29 13.57 -5.77
CA LEU A 361 -30.29 14.59 -6.82
C LEU A 361 -29.20 14.37 -7.88
N GLY A 362 -28.05 13.80 -7.48
CA GLY A 362 -26.99 13.43 -8.41
C GLY A 362 -27.33 12.23 -9.30
N ARG A 363 -28.04 11.22 -8.78
CA ARG A 363 -28.41 10.01 -9.54
C ARG A 363 -29.52 10.26 -10.55
N CYS A 364 -30.50 11.10 -10.22
CA CYS A 364 -31.62 11.42 -11.12
C CYS A 364 -31.18 12.05 -12.46
N ARG A 365 -29.93 12.54 -12.57
CA ARG A 365 -29.40 13.19 -13.79
C ARG A 365 -28.39 12.36 -14.57
N ALA A 366 -27.78 11.35 -13.96
CA ALA A 366 -26.90 10.43 -14.69
C ALA A 366 -27.66 9.60 -15.74
N VAL A 367 -29.00 9.57 -15.66
CA VAL A 367 -29.90 8.88 -16.58
C VAL A 367 -30.31 9.76 -17.79
N SER A 368 -29.95 11.05 -17.83
CA SER A 368 -30.34 11.94 -18.94
C SER A 368 -29.24 12.96 -19.27
N PRO A 369 -28.26 12.61 -20.12
CA PRO A 369 -28.12 13.39 -21.36
C PRO A 369 -27.39 12.63 -22.49
N LEU A 370 -28.08 11.79 -23.28
CA LEU A 370 -27.61 11.43 -24.64
C LEU A 370 -28.75 11.32 -25.67
N GLU A 371 -29.97 11.74 -25.33
CA GLU A 371 -31.15 11.61 -26.22
C GLU A 371 -31.34 12.78 -27.20
N GLY A 372 -30.37 13.67 -27.34
CA GLY A 372 -30.55 14.91 -28.09
C GLY A 372 -29.39 15.27 -29.01
N SER A 373 -29.10 14.44 -30.02
CA SER A 373 -28.64 14.86 -31.36
C SER A 373 -28.01 13.70 -32.14
N ALA A 374 -28.82 12.71 -32.51
CA ALA A 374 -28.48 11.75 -33.56
C ALA A 374 -29.66 11.61 -34.53
N LYS A 375 -30.12 12.74 -35.08
CA LYS A 375 -30.85 12.72 -36.35
C LYS A 375 -29.87 13.04 -37.47
N GLN A 376 -29.41 11.96 -38.10
CA GLN A 376 -29.40 11.82 -39.55
C GLN A 376 -28.44 12.73 -40.33
N CYS A 377 -27.21 12.25 -40.55
CA CYS A 377 -26.42 12.57 -41.74
C CYS A 377 -25.72 11.31 -42.25
N ARG A 378 -26.39 10.59 -43.16
CA ARG A 378 -25.74 9.77 -44.18
C ARG A 378 -25.44 10.69 -45.36
N VAL A 379 -24.20 10.71 -45.86
CA VAL A 379 -23.77 10.83 -47.29
C VAL A 379 -22.22 10.82 -47.31
N PRO A 380 -21.58 10.25 -48.36
CA PRO A 380 -20.19 9.81 -48.32
C PRO A 380 -19.18 10.84 -48.82
N VAL A 381 -17.91 10.49 -48.63
CA VAL A 381 -16.65 11.17 -48.94
C VAL A 381 -16.62 11.88 -50.30
N SER A 382 -16.18 13.14 -50.30
CA SER A 382 -15.28 13.68 -51.33
C SER A 382 -14.46 14.86 -50.79
N ASN A 383 -13.14 14.71 -50.85
CA ASN A 383 -12.12 15.71 -50.54
C ASN A 383 -12.26 16.95 -51.43
N LEU A 384 -12.57 18.13 -50.85
CA LEU A 384 -12.03 19.44 -51.27
C LEU A 384 -12.50 20.66 -50.42
N LEU A 385 -13.15 20.45 -49.26
CA LEU A 385 -13.78 21.55 -48.50
C LEU A 385 -13.34 21.66 -47.03
N GLU A 386 -12.19 21.10 -46.64
CA GLU A 386 -11.69 21.20 -45.25
C GLU A 386 -10.74 22.39 -45.01
N GLN A 387 -10.25 23.07 -46.05
CA GLN A 387 -9.32 24.19 -45.86
C GLN A 387 -9.97 25.57 -45.81
N THR A 388 -11.26 25.71 -46.13
CA THR A 388 -11.93 27.03 -46.20
C THR A 388 -12.90 27.30 -45.04
N LEU A 389 -13.25 26.30 -44.23
CA LEU A 389 -14.16 26.46 -43.07
C LEU A 389 -13.45 26.59 -41.71
N ALA A 390 -12.11 26.53 -41.68
CA ALA A 390 -11.33 26.63 -40.44
C ALA A 390 -11.11 28.07 -39.91
N ARG A 391 -11.69 29.11 -40.53
CA ARG A 391 -11.40 30.51 -40.15
C ARG A 391 -12.55 31.33 -39.57
N ASN A 392 -13.80 30.88 -39.57
CA ASN A 392 -14.93 31.69 -39.06
C ASN A 392 -16.04 30.88 -38.37
N CYS A 393 -15.69 30.07 -37.36
CA CYS A 393 -16.67 29.49 -36.44
C CYS A 393 -16.39 29.94 -35.00
N PRO A 394 -16.95 31.07 -34.53
CA PRO A 394 -17.07 31.33 -33.11
C PRO A 394 -18.21 30.46 -32.56
N SER A 395 -17.96 29.80 -31.42
CA SER A 395 -18.93 29.04 -30.60
C SER A 395 -19.40 27.67 -31.12
N ILE A 396 -18.49 26.69 -31.08
CA ILE A 396 -18.93 25.31 -30.80
C ILE A 396 -19.57 25.33 -29.41
N GLY A 397 -20.87 25.02 -29.38
CA GLY A 397 -21.71 25.04 -28.21
C GLY A 397 -21.07 24.29 -27.05
N ARG A 398 -20.72 25.03 -25.99
CA ARG A 398 -20.51 24.43 -24.68
C ARG A 398 -21.80 23.67 -24.34
N PRO A 399 -21.76 22.38 -23.97
CA PRO A 399 -22.95 21.75 -23.43
C PRO A 399 -23.34 22.57 -22.19
N CYS A 400 -24.48 23.25 -22.27
CA CYS A 400 -25.23 23.77 -21.13
C CYS A 400 -25.75 22.57 -20.33
N ALA A 401 -24.84 21.74 -19.82
CA ALA A 401 -25.12 20.78 -18.78
C ALA A 401 -25.52 21.60 -17.56
N ASP A 402 -26.79 21.44 -17.19
CA ASP A 402 -27.56 22.26 -16.27
C ASP A 402 -26.79 22.64 -14.98
N ARG A 403 -26.24 23.87 -14.96
CA ARG A 403 -25.46 24.48 -13.88
C ARG A 403 -26.18 24.41 -12.53
N ARG A 404 -27.52 24.44 -12.52
CA ARG A 404 -28.32 24.54 -11.28
C ARG A 404 -28.22 23.29 -10.41
N GLY A 405 -28.27 22.09 -10.99
CA GLY A 405 -28.20 20.85 -10.19
C GLY A 405 -26.83 20.59 -9.59
N THR A 406 -25.76 20.96 -10.30
CA THR A 406 -24.40 20.88 -9.75
C THR A 406 -24.23 21.84 -8.58
N VAL A 407 -24.77 23.07 -8.69
CA VAL A 407 -24.75 24.08 -7.62
C VAL A 407 -25.56 23.64 -6.39
N VAL A 408 -26.75 23.06 -6.58
CA VAL A 408 -27.55 22.54 -5.45
C VAL A 408 -26.83 21.38 -4.76
N ARG A 409 -26.26 20.45 -5.52
CA ARG A 409 -25.48 19.34 -4.96
C ARG A 409 -24.28 19.82 -4.15
N THR A 410 -23.52 20.79 -4.67
CA THR A 410 -22.35 21.34 -3.98
C THR A 410 -22.76 22.10 -2.72
N ALA A 411 -23.87 22.85 -2.77
CA ALA A 411 -24.41 23.56 -1.61
C ALA A 411 -24.87 22.59 -0.49
N LEU A 412 -25.59 21.52 -0.83
CA LEU A 412 -26.01 20.50 0.15
C LEU A 412 -24.80 19.81 0.80
N LEU A 413 -23.77 19.47 0.01
CA LEU A 413 -22.54 18.90 0.56
C LEU A 413 -21.77 19.90 1.43
N ALA A 414 -21.76 21.19 1.08
CA ALA A 414 -21.14 22.22 1.90
C ALA A 414 -21.88 22.41 3.23
N ALA A 415 -23.21 22.43 3.22
CA ALA A 415 -24.02 22.50 4.43
C ALA A 415 -23.78 21.28 5.34
N ALA A 416 -23.76 20.06 4.77
CA ALA A 416 -23.44 18.85 5.51
C ALA A 416 -22.04 18.90 6.14
N ARG A 417 -21.03 19.44 5.43
CA ARG A 417 -19.69 19.66 5.99
C ARG A 417 -19.74 20.60 7.19
N ILE A 418 -20.41 21.74 7.07
CA ILE A 418 -20.51 22.72 8.16
C ILE A 418 -21.09 22.06 9.41
N LEU A 419 -22.18 21.28 9.30
CA LEU A 419 -22.77 20.60 10.45
C LEU A 419 -21.80 19.63 11.14
N MET A 420 -21.06 18.83 10.37
CA MET A 420 -20.05 17.92 10.93
C MET A 420 -18.88 18.66 11.57
N LEU A 421 -18.44 19.76 10.97
CA LEU A 421 -17.38 20.60 11.53
C LEU A 421 -17.81 21.24 12.85
N VAL A 422 -19.08 21.66 12.96
CA VAL A 422 -19.66 22.17 14.21
C VAL A 422 -19.69 21.08 15.28
N ASP A 423 -20.18 19.87 14.97
CA ASP A 423 -20.20 18.75 15.93
C ASP A 423 -18.78 18.40 16.44
N LEU A 424 -17.81 18.27 15.53
CA LEU A 424 -16.42 17.99 15.90
C LEU A 424 -15.78 19.11 16.74
N ALA A 425 -16.15 20.38 16.49
CA ALA A 425 -15.68 21.52 17.26
C ALA A 425 -16.32 21.58 18.65
N VAL A 426 -17.60 21.22 18.79
CA VAL A 426 -18.31 21.16 20.09
C VAL A 426 -17.80 19.99 20.95
N ALA A 427 -17.38 18.88 20.34
CA ALA A 427 -16.84 17.73 21.05
C ALA A 427 -15.41 17.94 21.61
N PHE A 428 -14.67 18.93 21.10
CA PHE A 428 -13.26 19.15 21.45
C PHE A 428 -13.03 19.71 22.88
N PRO A 429 -13.77 20.74 23.36
CA PRO A 429 -13.60 21.28 24.71
C PRO A 429 -13.91 20.27 25.83
N VAL A 430 -14.81 19.31 25.58
CA VAL A 430 -15.15 18.24 26.54
C VAL A 430 -13.92 17.38 26.87
N LEU A 431 -13.08 17.08 25.86
CA LEU A 431 -11.83 16.33 26.04
C LEU A 431 -10.79 17.09 26.88
N THR A 432 -10.83 18.43 26.87
CA THR A 432 -9.89 19.27 27.62
C THR A 432 -10.35 19.60 29.04
N ARG A 433 -11.66 19.48 29.33
CA ARG A 433 -12.27 19.88 30.61
C ARG A 433 -12.24 18.77 31.65
N ASP A 434 -12.40 17.51 31.23
CA ASP A 434 -12.30 16.34 32.11
C ASP A 434 -10.85 15.99 32.50
N ALA A 435 -9.86 16.59 31.81
CA ALA A 435 -8.44 16.41 32.09
C ALA A 435 -7.93 17.28 33.25
N GLY A 436 -8.82 17.97 33.98
CA GLY A 436 -8.50 19.00 34.98
C GLY A 436 -7.50 18.62 36.09
N ASP A 437 -7.24 17.34 36.31
CA ASP A 437 -6.28 16.83 37.30
C ASP A 437 -5.14 15.95 36.72
N VAL A 438 -5.12 15.71 35.39
CA VAL A 438 -4.13 14.82 34.75
C VAL A 438 -3.12 15.66 33.96
N ALA A 439 -1.82 15.39 34.17
CA ALA A 439 -0.75 16.13 33.51
C ALA A 439 -0.99 16.23 31.98
N PRO A 440 -0.91 17.45 31.38
CA PRO A 440 -1.28 17.72 29.98
C PRO A 440 -0.38 17.07 28.90
N TYR A 441 0.42 16.07 29.28
CA TYR A 441 1.42 15.41 28.44
C TYR A 441 1.21 13.90 28.27
N ASP A 442 0.05 13.36 28.66
CA ASP A 442 -0.21 11.93 28.48
C ASP A 442 -0.44 11.57 27.00
N LEU A 443 0.19 10.48 26.56
CA LEU A 443 0.11 9.94 25.21
C LEU A 443 -1.34 9.73 24.75
N GLY A 444 -2.24 9.39 25.69
CA GLY A 444 -3.67 9.24 25.43
C GLY A 444 -4.34 10.50 24.87
N HIS A 445 -4.01 11.68 25.41
CA HIS A 445 -4.57 12.96 24.94
C HIS A 445 -4.06 13.29 23.53
N ALA A 446 -2.77 13.06 23.27
CA ALA A 446 -2.20 13.23 21.93
C ALA A 446 -2.90 12.33 20.90
N VAL A 447 -3.17 11.07 21.24
CA VAL A 447 -3.91 10.12 20.39
C VAL A 447 -5.32 10.62 20.13
N LEU A 448 -6.06 11.06 21.15
CA LEU A 448 -7.42 11.59 20.99
C LEU A 448 -7.47 12.81 20.06
N CYS A 449 -6.52 13.75 20.21
CA CYS A 449 -6.38 14.90 19.31
C CYS A 449 -6.11 14.46 17.86
N LEU A 450 -5.25 13.47 17.64
CA LEU A 450 -4.97 12.94 16.30
C LEU A 450 -6.21 12.28 15.67
N LEU A 451 -7.00 11.54 16.45
CA LEU A 451 -8.24 10.92 15.98
C LEU A 451 -9.31 11.96 15.62
N GLN A 452 -9.40 13.06 16.37
CA GLN A 452 -10.31 14.17 16.05
C GLN A 452 -9.87 14.90 14.77
N LEU A 453 -8.56 15.17 14.61
CA LEU A 453 -8.00 15.78 13.39
C LEU A 453 -8.25 14.90 12.15
N ARG A 454 -8.12 13.58 12.30
CA ARG A 454 -8.52 12.62 11.27
C ARG A 454 -10.00 12.78 10.90
N ALA A 455 -10.90 12.79 11.88
CA ALA A 455 -12.34 12.90 11.61
C ALA A 455 -12.67 14.19 10.85
N LEU A 456 -12.05 15.31 11.24
CA LEU A 456 -12.12 16.60 10.55
C LEU A 456 -11.69 16.47 9.09
N ARG A 457 -10.55 15.82 8.84
CA ARG A 457 -10.02 15.65 7.48
C ARG A 457 -10.94 14.80 6.62
N VAL A 458 -11.45 13.69 7.16
CA VAL A 458 -12.38 12.81 6.42
C VAL A 458 -13.68 13.55 6.10
N ALA A 459 -14.20 14.40 7.00
CA ALA A 459 -15.36 15.25 6.74
C ALA A 459 -15.14 16.23 5.58
N MET A 460 -13.94 16.79 5.48
CA MET A 460 -13.54 17.72 4.42
C MET A 460 -13.34 17.02 3.07
N VAL A 461 -12.70 15.85 3.05
CA VAL A 461 -12.34 15.15 1.80
C VAL A 461 -13.48 14.25 1.28
N GLN A 462 -14.15 13.53 2.19
CA GLN A 462 -15.16 12.52 1.87
C GLN A 462 -16.45 12.69 2.70
N THR A 463 -17.07 13.87 2.58
CA THR A 463 -18.27 14.28 3.32
C THR A 463 -19.37 13.20 3.45
N PRO A 464 -19.80 12.50 2.38
CA PRO A 464 -20.86 11.49 2.51
C PRO A 464 -20.42 10.27 3.33
N ARG A 465 -19.12 9.93 3.29
CA ARG A 465 -18.55 8.86 4.11
C ARG A 465 -18.46 9.30 5.57
N ALA A 466 -17.97 10.52 5.82
CA ALA A 466 -17.85 11.06 7.16
C ALA A 466 -19.21 11.16 7.86
N ALA A 467 -20.23 11.67 7.17
CA ALA A 467 -21.58 11.80 7.73
C ALA A 467 -22.16 10.44 8.17
N LEU A 468 -21.92 9.39 7.37
CA LEU A 468 -22.31 8.04 7.74
C LEU A 468 -21.47 7.48 8.91
N ASP A 469 -20.15 7.69 8.89
CA ASP A 469 -19.25 7.22 9.95
C ASP A 469 -19.60 7.89 11.30
N MET A 470 -19.93 9.18 11.30
CA MET A 470 -20.37 9.92 12.48
C MET A 470 -21.74 9.45 12.96
N ALA A 471 -22.75 9.39 12.09
CA ALA A 471 -24.10 8.95 12.46
C ALA A 471 -24.13 7.53 13.06
N LEU A 472 -23.28 6.62 12.56
CA LEU A 472 -23.11 5.29 13.14
C LEU A 472 -22.36 5.32 14.48
N ALA A 473 -21.39 6.23 14.65
CA ALA A 473 -20.69 6.41 15.92
C ALA A 473 -21.61 7.00 17.00
N ALA A 474 -22.56 7.89 16.68
CA ALA A 474 -23.53 8.36 17.67
C ALA A 474 -24.48 7.29 18.18
N LEU A 475 -24.70 6.19 17.46
CA LEU A 475 -25.45 5.06 18.02
C LEU A 475 -24.74 4.46 19.25
N GLN A 476 -23.42 4.59 19.37
CA GLN A 476 -22.68 4.20 20.58
C GLN A 476 -22.88 5.18 21.74
N LEU A 477 -23.23 6.44 21.48
CA LEU A 477 -23.54 7.38 22.57
C LEU A 477 -24.80 6.98 23.35
N LEU A 478 -25.56 5.99 22.85
CA LEU A 478 -26.70 5.39 23.54
C LEU A 478 -26.29 4.25 24.50
N SER A 479 -25.02 3.81 24.51
CA SER A 479 -24.52 2.79 25.43
C SER A 479 -23.87 3.40 26.67
N ALA A 480 -23.97 2.71 27.81
CA ALA A 480 -23.38 3.15 29.08
C ALA A 480 -21.84 3.27 29.02
N ASP A 481 -21.18 2.42 28.23
CA ASP A 481 -19.73 2.39 28.02
C ASP A 481 -19.34 3.07 26.70
N ALA A 482 -19.77 4.33 26.50
CA ALA A 482 -19.50 5.05 25.26
C ALA A 482 -18.00 5.41 25.15
N TRP A 483 -17.38 5.04 24.02
CA TRP A 483 -16.02 5.46 23.73
C TRP A 483 -15.95 6.97 23.46
N PRO A 484 -14.79 7.62 23.71
CA PRO A 484 -14.59 8.99 23.27
C PRO A 484 -14.90 9.11 21.77
N MET A 485 -15.58 10.19 21.36
CA MET A 485 -16.13 10.29 20.01
C MET A 485 -15.07 10.08 18.91
N GLY A 486 -13.87 10.66 19.07
CA GLY A 486 -12.77 10.46 18.12
C GLY A 486 -12.42 8.97 17.93
N VAL A 487 -12.49 8.17 19.01
CA VAL A 487 -12.27 6.71 18.98
C VAL A 487 -13.45 5.99 18.33
N ALA A 488 -14.69 6.37 18.66
CA ALA A 488 -15.90 5.79 18.05
C ALA A 488 -15.95 6.02 16.53
N ILE A 489 -15.78 7.27 16.08
CA ILE A 489 -15.72 7.62 14.64
C ILE A 489 -14.57 6.87 13.96
N PHE A 490 -13.40 6.81 14.59
CA PHE A 490 -12.26 6.08 14.05
C PHE A 490 -12.58 4.59 13.88
N ALA A 491 -13.09 3.94 14.92
CA ALA A 491 -13.39 2.52 14.92
C ALA A 491 -14.45 2.16 13.86
N VAL A 492 -15.55 2.91 13.81
CA VAL A 492 -16.60 2.74 12.79
C VAL A 492 -16.02 2.95 11.38
N SER A 493 -15.25 4.01 11.18
CA SER A 493 -14.66 4.35 9.88
C SER A 493 -13.69 3.29 9.38
N VAL A 494 -12.85 2.74 10.27
CA VAL A 494 -11.93 1.64 9.96
C VAL A 494 -12.73 0.36 9.71
N ALA A 495 -13.60 -0.05 10.63
CA ALA A 495 -14.40 -1.27 10.49
C ALA A 495 -15.19 -1.30 9.18
N ARG A 496 -15.86 -0.19 8.82
CA ARG A 496 -16.62 -0.09 7.57
C ARG A 496 -15.73 -0.16 6.34
N GLN A 497 -14.54 0.44 6.37
CA GLN A 497 -13.57 0.33 5.28
C GLN A 497 -13.07 -1.11 5.11
N ARG A 498 -12.69 -1.77 6.19
CA ARG A 498 -12.21 -3.16 6.17
C ARG A 498 -13.33 -4.13 5.75
N ALA A 499 -14.56 -3.93 6.22
CA ALA A 499 -15.71 -4.70 5.80
C ALA A 499 -16.01 -4.54 4.29
N GLY A 500 -15.90 -3.31 3.76
CA GLY A 500 -16.07 -3.07 2.33
C GLY A 500 -15.04 -3.80 1.48
N LEU A 501 -13.78 -3.84 1.93
CA LEU A 501 -12.72 -4.61 1.27
C LEU A 501 -12.96 -6.12 1.37
N LEU A 502 -13.40 -6.62 2.52
CA LEU A 502 -13.75 -8.03 2.69
C LEU A 502 -14.85 -8.45 1.71
N VAL A 503 -15.92 -7.66 1.60
CA VAL A 503 -17.02 -7.91 0.65
C VAL A 503 -16.52 -7.87 -0.80
N ALA A 504 -15.66 -6.91 -1.15
CA ALA A 504 -15.06 -6.85 -2.47
C ALA A 504 -14.19 -8.07 -2.77
N SER A 505 -13.38 -8.52 -1.82
CA SER A 505 -12.53 -9.72 -1.93
C SER A 505 -13.37 -10.99 -2.08
N ILE A 506 -14.45 -11.14 -1.31
CA ILE A 506 -15.42 -12.25 -1.47
C ILE A 506 -16.04 -12.20 -2.87
N GLY A 507 -16.45 -11.02 -3.33
CA GLY A 507 -17.01 -10.83 -4.68
C GLY A 507 -16.02 -11.21 -5.78
N TYR A 508 -14.75 -10.84 -5.63
CA TYR A 508 -13.67 -11.21 -6.55
C TYR A 508 -13.45 -12.73 -6.61
N VAL A 509 -13.32 -13.38 -5.44
CA VAL A 509 -13.18 -14.84 -5.34
C VAL A 509 -14.34 -15.56 -5.99
N ALA A 510 -15.58 -15.19 -5.62
CA ALA A 510 -16.78 -15.80 -6.17
C ALA A 510 -16.87 -15.61 -7.70
N HIS A 511 -16.53 -14.42 -8.19
CA HIS A 511 -16.51 -14.12 -9.62
C HIS A 511 -15.47 -14.97 -10.36
N LEU A 512 -14.25 -15.09 -9.83
CA LEU A 512 -13.19 -15.87 -10.45
C LEU A 512 -13.51 -17.37 -10.46
N CYS A 513 -14.00 -17.93 -9.35
CA CYS A 513 -14.48 -19.31 -9.30
C CYS A 513 -15.60 -19.55 -10.34
N ARG A 514 -16.56 -18.62 -10.46
CA ARG A 514 -17.63 -18.73 -11.44
C ARG A 514 -17.11 -18.70 -12.88
N ILE A 515 -16.23 -17.76 -13.21
CA ILE A 515 -15.71 -17.61 -14.57
C ILE A 515 -14.83 -18.80 -14.96
N THR A 516 -13.93 -19.25 -14.07
CA THR A 516 -13.05 -20.40 -14.32
C THR A 516 -13.83 -21.71 -14.51
N LEU A 517 -15.00 -21.85 -13.85
CA LEU A 517 -15.90 -23.00 -14.08
C LEU A 517 -16.74 -22.88 -15.36
N ALA A 518 -17.21 -21.67 -15.68
CA ALA A 518 -18.16 -21.41 -16.76
C ALA A 518 -17.50 -21.29 -18.14
N THR A 519 -16.27 -20.77 -18.21
CA THR A 519 -15.59 -20.53 -19.48
C THR A 519 -14.71 -21.73 -19.86
N PRO A 520 -14.99 -22.43 -20.97
CA PRO A 520 -14.25 -23.65 -21.33
C PRO A 520 -12.75 -23.41 -21.51
N LYS A 521 -12.36 -22.23 -22.00
CA LYS A 521 -10.96 -21.84 -22.23
C LYS A 521 -10.15 -21.62 -20.94
N LEU A 522 -10.79 -21.26 -19.83
CA LEU A 522 -10.13 -21.06 -18.54
C LEU A 522 -10.27 -22.29 -17.62
N ARG A 523 -10.99 -23.32 -18.06
CA ARG A 523 -11.30 -24.50 -17.26
C ARG A 523 -10.17 -25.52 -17.38
N HIS A 524 -9.29 -25.52 -16.39
CA HIS A 524 -8.28 -26.55 -16.20
C HIS A 524 -8.91 -27.84 -15.63
N PRO A 525 -8.38 -29.05 -15.92
CA PRO A 525 -8.88 -30.31 -15.32
C PRO A 525 -8.99 -30.27 -13.80
N VAL A 526 -8.08 -29.53 -13.14
CA VAL A 526 -8.01 -29.43 -11.68
C VAL A 526 -8.97 -28.34 -11.12
N THR A 527 -9.55 -27.47 -11.95
CA THR A 527 -10.39 -26.34 -11.49
C THR A 527 -11.53 -26.80 -10.58
N LYS A 528 -12.23 -27.90 -10.92
CA LYS A 528 -13.32 -28.43 -10.07
C LYS A 528 -12.82 -28.91 -8.71
N MET A 529 -11.67 -29.56 -8.69
CA MET A 529 -11.03 -30.04 -7.46
C MET A 529 -10.62 -28.85 -6.59
N LEU A 530 -10.02 -27.81 -7.17
CA LEU A 530 -9.61 -26.61 -6.43
C LEU A 530 -10.81 -25.85 -5.85
N VAL A 531 -11.90 -25.70 -6.60
CA VAL A 531 -13.13 -25.10 -6.05
C VAL A 531 -13.70 -25.96 -4.91
N ALA A 532 -13.65 -27.30 -5.02
CA ALA A 532 -14.07 -28.18 -3.93
C ALA A 532 -13.16 -28.04 -2.69
N VAL A 533 -11.86 -27.86 -2.89
CA VAL A 533 -10.89 -27.57 -1.83
C VAL A 533 -11.18 -26.22 -1.18
N ASP A 534 -11.47 -25.17 -1.94
CA ASP A 534 -11.84 -23.85 -1.41
C ASP A 534 -13.12 -23.92 -0.56
N VAL A 535 -14.11 -24.71 -0.98
CA VAL A 535 -15.34 -24.93 -0.21
C VAL A 535 -15.07 -25.72 1.07
N LEU A 536 -14.26 -26.78 0.98
CA LEU A 536 -13.90 -27.60 2.13
C LEU A 536 -13.03 -26.83 3.15
N LEU A 537 -12.10 -26.02 2.66
CA LEU A 537 -11.18 -25.18 3.44
C LEU A 537 -11.68 -23.73 3.56
N TRP A 538 -12.99 -23.51 3.47
CA TRP A 538 -13.58 -22.17 3.54
C TRP A 538 -13.16 -21.37 4.80
N PRO A 539 -12.98 -21.96 6.00
CA PRO A 539 -12.45 -21.21 7.14
C PRO A 539 -11.04 -20.65 6.90
N GLY A 540 -10.18 -21.41 6.21
CA GLY A 540 -8.84 -20.97 5.82
C GLY A 540 -8.89 -19.88 4.75
N LEU A 541 -9.77 -20.04 3.75
CA LEU A 541 -10.00 -19.00 2.74
C LEU A 541 -10.54 -17.72 3.39
N LEU A 542 -11.51 -17.81 4.30
CA LEU A 542 -12.03 -16.68 5.04
C LEU A 542 -10.94 -15.97 5.84
N LEU A 543 -10.02 -16.70 6.47
CA LEU A 543 -8.85 -16.13 7.14
C LEU A 543 -7.97 -15.33 6.16
N VAL A 544 -7.70 -15.87 4.97
CA VAL A 544 -6.98 -15.15 3.90
C VAL A 544 -7.72 -13.87 3.51
N LEU A 545 -9.05 -13.91 3.33
CA LEU A 545 -9.84 -12.73 2.97
C LEU A 545 -9.89 -11.69 4.09
N LEU A 546 -9.96 -12.13 5.35
CA LEU A 546 -9.90 -11.26 6.53
C LEU A 546 -8.53 -10.58 6.66
N LEU A 547 -7.44 -11.34 6.51
CA LEU A 547 -6.08 -10.80 6.51
C LEU A 547 -5.89 -9.80 5.37
N SER A 548 -6.42 -10.08 4.18
CA SER A 548 -6.41 -9.16 3.04
C SER A 548 -7.12 -7.86 3.37
N ALA A 549 -8.30 -7.93 3.98
CA ALA A 549 -9.05 -6.74 4.37
C ALA A 549 -8.32 -5.94 5.46
N VAL A 550 -7.81 -6.60 6.50
CA VAL A 550 -7.10 -5.99 7.64
C VAL A 550 -5.78 -5.35 7.20
N LEU A 551 -5.02 -6.02 6.34
CA LEU A 551 -3.76 -5.49 5.79
C LEU A 551 -3.96 -4.59 4.58
N GLU A 552 -5.19 -4.45 4.08
CA GLU A 552 -5.47 -3.75 2.84
C GLU A 552 -4.67 -4.27 1.64
N SER A 553 -4.25 -5.54 1.70
CA SER A 553 -3.52 -6.20 0.64
C SER A 553 -4.47 -6.88 -0.34
N PRO A 554 -4.21 -6.82 -1.65
CA PRO A 554 -5.08 -7.46 -2.63
C PRO A 554 -5.00 -8.98 -2.53
N VAL A 555 -6.13 -9.65 -2.71
CA VAL A 555 -6.18 -11.11 -2.91
C VAL A 555 -5.77 -11.41 -4.34
N ILE A 556 -4.86 -12.37 -4.52
CA ILE A 556 -4.40 -12.83 -5.83
C ILE A 556 -4.73 -14.31 -6.02
N SER A 557 -5.07 -14.67 -7.25
CA SER A 557 -5.20 -16.06 -7.67
C SER A 557 -3.85 -16.61 -8.14
N VAL A 558 -3.47 -17.78 -7.67
CA VAL A 558 -2.25 -18.47 -8.08
C VAL A 558 -2.44 -19.05 -9.49
N PHE A 559 -1.64 -18.57 -10.44
CA PHE A 559 -1.71 -18.97 -11.86
C PHE A 559 -3.11 -18.85 -12.49
N SER A 560 -3.90 -17.88 -12.04
CA SER A 560 -5.30 -17.69 -12.47
C SER A 560 -6.24 -18.86 -12.14
N LEU A 561 -5.79 -19.80 -11.30
CA LEU A 561 -6.60 -20.89 -10.76
C LEU A 561 -7.36 -20.41 -9.51
N PRO A 562 -8.47 -21.06 -9.14
CA PRO A 562 -9.18 -20.78 -7.89
C PRO A 562 -8.36 -21.34 -6.71
N LEU A 563 -7.24 -20.68 -6.44
CA LEU A 563 -6.37 -20.88 -5.30
C LEU A 563 -5.90 -19.48 -4.91
N PHE A 564 -6.30 -19.02 -3.74
CA PHE A 564 -6.17 -17.62 -3.37
C PHE A 564 -5.11 -17.42 -2.30
N THR A 565 -4.26 -16.43 -2.50
CA THR A 565 -3.25 -16.01 -1.54
C THR A 565 -3.27 -14.50 -1.35
N LEU A 566 -2.64 -14.06 -0.27
CA LEU A 566 -2.40 -12.64 -0.02
C LEU A 566 -1.29 -12.16 -0.95
N SER A 567 -1.53 -11.06 -1.66
CA SER A 567 -0.42 -10.30 -2.23
C SER A 567 0.33 -9.60 -1.10
N PRO A 568 1.64 -9.35 -1.23
CA PRO A 568 2.34 -8.52 -0.27
C PRO A 568 1.66 -7.13 -0.18
N PRO A 569 1.60 -6.52 1.01
CA PRO A 569 1.18 -5.14 1.14
C PRO A 569 2.09 -4.26 0.28
N ARG A 570 1.52 -3.50 -0.65
CA ARG A 570 2.28 -2.59 -1.52
C ARG A 570 1.81 -1.17 -1.29
N PRO A 571 2.72 -0.18 -1.35
CA PRO A 571 2.29 1.21 -1.38
C PRO A 571 1.37 1.42 -2.59
N ARG A 572 0.25 2.09 -2.35
CA ARG A 572 -0.67 2.61 -3.35
C ARG A 572 0.07 3.63 -4.21
N SER A 573 0.86 4.49 -3.58
CA SER A 573 1.64 5.57 -4.16
C SER A 573 3.14 5.31 -4.03
N ALA A 574 3.73 4.64 -5.01
CA ALA A 574 5.07 4.93 -5.55
C ALA A 574 5.59 3.75 -6.40
N SER A 575 5.95 4.06 -7.64
CA SER A 575 7.23 3.71 -8.24
C SER A 575 7.52 4.76 -9.32
N GLU A 576 8.78 4.90 -9.72
CA GLU A 576 9.07 5.54 -11.01
C GLU A 576 8.24 4.86 -12.11
N PRO A 577 7.79 5.60 -13.13
CA PRO A 577 7.11 5.00 -14.27
C PRO A 577 8.03 3.95 -14.88
N PHE A 578 7.67 2.68 -14.71
CA PHE A 578 8.43 1.58 -15.27
C PHE A 578 8.03 1.38 -16.74
N THR A 579 8.85 1.88 -17.65
CA THR A 579 8.69 1.66 -19.09
C THR A 579 9.54 0.47 -19.49
N LYS A 580 8.91 -0.60 -19.97
CA LYS A 580 9.59 -1.78 -20.50
C LYS A 580 9.23 -1.97 -21.98
N GLY A 581 10.26 -2.12 -22.80
CA GLY A 581 10.10 -2.36 -24.25
C GLY A 581 9.57 -1.14 -25.02
N ALA A 582 9.39 -1.33 -26.33
CA ALA A 582 8.90 -0.28 -27.23
C ALA A 582 7.47 0.17 -26.90
N GLU A 583 6.64 -0.73 -26.36
CA GLU A 583 5.25 -0.44 -26.00
C GLU A 583 5.12 0.55 -24.84
N GLY A 584 6.02 0.46 -23.86
CA GLY A 584 6.08 1.39 -22.72
C GLY A 584 6.20 2.85 -23.17
N LEU A 585 6.94 3.11 -24.25
CA LEU A 585 7.10 4.45 -24.84
C LEU A 585 5.79 5.01 -25.39
N PHE A 586 4.94 4.17 -26.00
CA PHE A 586 3.63 4.63 -26.49
C PHE A 586 2.74 5.08 -25.34
N TYR A 587 2.72 4.34 -24.23
CA TYR A 587 1.92 4.71 -23.06
C TYR A 587 2.48 5.93 -22.33
N GLU A 588 3.80 6.10 -22.30
CA GLU A 588 4.45 7.29 -21.75
C GLU A 588 4.03 8.56 -22.50
N ILE A 589 3.98 8.50 -23.83
CA ILE A 589 3.53 9.61 -24.68
C ILE A 589 2.01 9.84 -24.56
N LEU A 590 1.21 8.77 -24.52
CA LEU A 590 -0.26 8.84 -24.45
C LEU A 590 -0.75 9.37 -23.10
N GLY A 591 -0.09 8.98 -22.01
CA GLY A 591 -0.53 9.21 -20.63
C GLY A 591 -0.93 10.66 -20.35
N PRO A 592 -0.07 11.66 -20.60
CA PRO A 592 -0.40 13.07 -20.33
C PRO A 592 -1.62 13.59 -21.10
N SER A 593 -1.87 13.11 -22.32
CA SER A 593 -3.02 13.51 -23.13
C SER A 593 -4.31 12.89 -22.60
N LEU A 594 -4.27 11.58 -22.32
CA LEU A 594 -5.38 10.84 -21.73
C LEU A 594 -5.82 11.44 -20.38
N LEU A 595 -4.87 11.72 -19.49
CA LEU A 595 -5.13 12.34 -18.19
C LEU A 595 -5.76 13.74 -18.31
N ARG A 596 -5.35 14.53 -19.32
CA ARG A 596 -5.96 15.83 -19.61
C ARG A 596 -7.41 15.70 -20.07
N ALA A 597 -7.70 14.74 -20.94
CA ALA A 597 -9.05 14.48 -21.45
C ALA A 597 -10.01 14.03 -20.33
N LEU A 598 -9.55 13.18 -19.42
CA LEU A 598 -10.38 12.65 -18.33
C LEU A 598 -10.64 13.65 -17.19
N ARG A 599 -9.89 14.76 -17.12
CA ARG A 599 -10.08 15.80 -16.10
C ARG A 599 -11.49 16.39 -16.12
N GLY A 600 -12.07 16.60 -17.31
CA GLY A 600 -13.44 17.11 -17.46
C GLY A 600 -14.49 16.17 -16.88
N PRO A 601 -14.56 14.90 -17.33
CA PRO A 601 -15.46 13.89 -16.78
C PRO A 601 -15.35 13.67 -15.27
N TRP A 602 -14.14 13.68 -14.68
CA TRP A 602 -13.99 13.61 -13.22
C TRP A 602 -14.53 14.86 -12.51
N ARG A 603 -14.28 16.06 -13.05
CA ARG A 603 -14.85 17.31 -12.49
C ARG A 603 -16.37 17.33 -12.52
N GLN A 604 -16.96 16.72 -13.54
CA GLN A 604 -18.42 16.58 -13.68
C GLN A 604 -18.99 15.47 -12.78
N GLY A 605 -18.12 14.59 -12.24
CA GLY A 605 -18.53 13.44 -11.44
C GLY A 605 -19.12 12.30 -12.28
N LEU A 606 -18.79 12.26 -13.59
CA LEU A 606 -19.17 11.15 -14.48
C LEU A 606 -18.32 9.90 -14.23
N LEU A 607 -17.07 10.10 -13.81
CA LEU A 607 -16.15 9.02 -13.45
C LEU A 607 -16.06 8.88 -11.94
N SER A 608 -16.00 7.63 -11.48
CA SER A 608 -15.72 7.33 -10.08
C SER A 608 -14.30 7.81 -9.72
N ALA A 609 -14.19 8.59 -8.65
CA ALA A 609 -12.89 8.96 -8.07
C ALA A 609 -12.58 8.13 -6.81
N GLN A 610 -13.30 7.01 -6.60
CA GLN A 610 -13.02 6.14 -5.48
C GLN A 610 -11.68 5.41 -5.69
N PRO A 611 -10.77 5.42 -4.70
CA PRO A 611 -9.59 4.56 -4.74
C PRO A 611 -9.97 3.11 -5.05
N GLY A 612 -9.22 2.47 -5.94
CA GLY A 612 -9.49 1.13 -6.45
C GLY A 612 -10.45 1.08 -7.65
N ALA A 613 -11.08 2.19 -8.05
CA ALA A 613 -11.85 2.22 -9.28
C ALA A 613 -10.93 1.93 -10.49
N LEU A 614 -11.36 1.00 -11.34
CA LEU A 614 -10.67 0.61 -12.56
C LEU A 614 -11.46 1.11 -13.77
N PHE A 615 -10.74 1.69 -14.71
CA PHE A 615 -11.26 2.07 -16.01
C PHE A 615 -10.46 1.34 -17.07
N PHE A 616 -11.16 0.61 -17.93
CA PHE A 616 -10.55 0.03 -19.09
C PHE A 616 -10.58 1.05 -20.23
N CYS A 617 -9.42 1.34 -20.80
CA CYS A 617 -9.25 2.27 -21.90
C CYS A 617 -8.78 1.51 -23.12
N ARG A 618 -9.46 1.73 -24.24
CA ARG A 618 -9.12 1.14 -25.54
C ARG A 618 -8.92 2.26 -26.54
N SER A 619 -7.81 2.20 -27.27
CA SER A 619 -7.44 3.18 -28.29
C SER A 619 -7.09 2.42 -29.56
N HIS A 620 -7.98 2.51 -30.56
CA HIS A 620 -7.95 1.67 -31.77
C HIS A 620 -7.97 0.16 -31.45
N GLU A 621 -7.72 -0.68 -32.45
CA GLU A 621 -7.68 -2.14 -32.33
C GLU A 621 -6.41 -2.67 -31.64
N ARG A 622 -5.44 -1.79 -31.31
CA ARG A 622 -4.07 -2.19 -30.93
C ARG A 622 -3.68 -1.86 -29.49
N LEU A 623 -4.12 -0.72 -28.94
CA LEU A 623 -3.71 -0.26 -27.61
C LEU A 623 -4.83 -0.44 -26.60
N ALA A 624 -4.51 -1.11 -25.50
CA ALA A 624 -5.41 -1.30 -24.39
C ALA A 624 -4.67 -1.01 -23.08
N CYS A 625 -5.27 -0.23 -22.20
CA CYS A 625 -4.69 0.04 -20.89
C CYS A 625 -5.75 0.04 -19.79
N VAL A 626 -5.30 -0.23 -18.58
CA VAL A 626 -6.12 -0.16 -17.38
C VAL A 626 -5.66 1.05 -16.58
N LEU A 627 -6.59 1.98 -16.34
CA LEU A 627 -6.40 3.09 -15.42
C LEU A 627 -6.95 2.70 -14.05
N ARG A 628 -6.12 2.78 -13.02
CA ARG A 628 -6.52 2.55 -11.63
C ARG A 628 -6.47 3.86 -10.87
N VAL A 629 -7.54 4.18 -10.13
CA VAL A 629 -7.52 5.25 -9.14
C VAL A 629 -6.73 4.77 -7.93
N VAL A 630 -5.58 5.38 -7.71
CA VAL A 630 -4.68 5.05 -6.60
C VAL A 630 -5.11 5.77 -5.33
N ALA A 631 -5.26 7.08 -5.44
CA ALA A 631 -5.58 7.95 -4.32
C ALA A 631 -6.43 9.13 -4.80
N ARG A 632 -7.11 9.79 -3.86
CA ARG A 632 -7.92 10.97 -4.09
C ARG A 632 -7.76 11.91 -2.89
N GLY A 633 -7.51 13.19 -3.17
CA GLY A 633 -7.44 14.24 -2.16
C GLY A 633 -7.70 15.62 -2.77
N PHE A 634 -8.36 16.52 -2.04
CA PHE A 634 -8.51 17.96 -2.33
C PHE A 634 -8.59 18.41 -3.80
N GLY A 635 -9.48 17.78 -4.58
CA GLY A 635 -9.71 18.12 -6.00
C GLY A 635 -8.72 17.49 -6.99
N CYS A 636 -7.79 16.69 -6.49
CA CYS A 636 -6.85 15.86 -7.23
C CYS A 636 -7.23 14.37 -7.14
N VAL A 637 -6.90 13.64 -8.19
CA VAL A 637 -7.00 12.18 -8.27
C VAL A 637 -5.66 11.67 -8.79
N GLN A 638 -5.05 10.74 -8.06
CA GLN A 638 -3.85 10.06 -8.49
C GLN A 638 -4.24 8.79 -9.23
N LEU A 639 -3.62 8.59 -10.39
CA LEU A 639 -3.95 7.53 -11.32
C LEU A 639 -2.70 6.73 -11.64
N GLU A 640 -2.86 5.42 -11.70
CA GLU A 640 -1.87 4.49 -12.23
C GLU A 640 -2.35 4.01 -13.60
N LEU A 641 -1.50 4.15 -14.61
CA LEU A 641 -1.76 3.68 -15.97
C LEU A 641 -0.94 2.41 -16.18
N ARG A 642 -1.63 1.30 -16.44
CA ARG A 642 -1.01 0.03 -16.83
C ARG A 642 -1.30 -0.25 -18.30
N GLY A 643 -0.28 -0.14 -19.14
CA GLY A 643 -0.35 -0.58 -20.53
C GLY A 643 -0.44 -2.10 -20.61
N LEU A 644 -1.28 -2.61 -21.51
CA LEU A 644 -1.28 -4.02 -21.91
C LEU A 644 -0.43 -4.19 -23.17
N GLU A 645 -0.03 -5.44 -23.40
CA GLU A 645 0.71 -5.84 -24.60
C GLU A 645 -0.04 -5.41 -25.87
N LEU A 646 0.70 -4.94 -26.87
CA LEU A 646 0.13 -4.49 -28.13
C LEU A 646 -0.63 -5.66 -28.76
N GLN A 647 -1.89 -5.42 -29.10
CA GLN A 647 -2.73 -6.43 -29.71
C GLN A 647 -2.38 -6.54 -31.20
N GLU A 648 -1.20 -7.10 -31.49
CA GLU A 648 -0.82 -7.51 -32.83
C GLU A 648 -1.72 -8.66 -33.33
N PRO A 649 -1.89 -8.83 -34.65
CA PRO A 649 -2.75 -9.88 -35.23
C PRO A 649 -2.11 -11.27 -35.10
N THR A 650 -1.77 -11.69 -33.88
CA THR A 650 -1.57 -13.09 -33.54
C THR A 650 -2.93 -13.68 -33.15
N SER A 651 -3.16 -14.95 -33.46
CA SER A 651 -4.49 -15.59 -33.33
C SER A 651 -5.04 -15.57 -31.90
N CYS A 652 -4.18 -15.54 -30.88
CA CYS A 652 -4.57 -15.46 -29.48
C CYS A 652 -4.97 -14.03 -29.07
N HIS A 653 -4.18 -13.02 -29.44
CA HIS A 653 -4.44 -11.61 -29.09
C HIS A 653 -5.68 -11.09 -29.81
N HIS A 654 -5.93 -11.52 -31.05
CA HIS A 654 -7.13 -11.13 -31.79
C HIS A 654 -8.43 -11.61 -31.12
N VAL A 655 -8.44 -12.80 -30.52
CA VAL A 655 -9.61 -13.33 -29.81
C VAL A 655 -9.86 -12.61 -28.49
N GLU A 656 -8.80 -12.25 -27.76
CA GLU A 656 -8.91 -11.46 -26.53
C GLU A 656 -9.37 -10.04 -26.82
N ALA A 657 -8.78 -9.40 -27.83
CA ALA A 657 -9.19 -8.10 -28.34
C ALA A 657 -10.66 -8.12 -28.79
N GLY A 658 -11.11 -9.15 -29.50
CA GLY A 658 -12.49 -9.31 -29.94
C GLY A 658 -13.48 -9.40 -28.78
N LYS A 659 -13.16 -10.11 -27.69
CA LYS A 659 -14.01 -10.14 -26.48
C LYS A 659 -14.10 -8.79 -25.78
N ILE A 660 -13.00 -8.03 -25.79
CA ILE A 660 -13.01 -6.67 -25.27
C ILE A 660 -13.92 -5.82 -26.16
N ASP A 661 -13.79 -5.90 -27.48
CA ASP A 661 -14.66 -5.19 -28.42
C ASP A 661 -16.14 -5.56 -28.23
N GLU A 662 -16.47 -6.83 -28.05
CA GLU A 662 -17.83 -7.30 -27.72
C GLU A 662 -18.35 -6.70 -26.41
N ALA A 663 -17.50 -6.61 -25.37
CA ALA A 663 -17.89 -6.01 -24.10
C ALA A 663 -18.10 -4.50 -24.21
N PHE A 664 -17.28 -3.82 -25.02
CA PHE A 664 -17.46 -2.40 -25.35
C PHE A 664 -18.75 -2.23 -26.16
N ALA A 665 -18.95 -2.99 -27.23
CA ALA A 665 -20.18 -2.99 -28.03
C ALA A 665 -21.41 -3.24 -27.15
N ALA A 666 -21.40 -4.24 -26.27
CA ALA A 666 -22.52 -4.47 -25.35
C ALA A 666 -22.76 -3.29 -24.38
N ALA A 667 -21.71 -2.62 -23.92
CA ALA A 667 -21.81 -1.48 -23.00
C ALA A 667 -22.25 -0.17 -23.70
N PHE A 668 -21.90 0.00 -24.98
CA PHE A 668 -22.13 1.23 -25.76
C PHE A 668 -23.30 1.11 -26.76
N ASP A 669 -23.51 -0.05 -27.37
CA ASP A 669 -24.61 -0.36 -28.32
C ASP A 669 -25.87 -0.91 -27.62
N GLY A 670 -25.76 -1.35 -26.36
CA GLY A 670 -26.91 -1.66 -25.51
C GLY A 670 -27.69 -0.42 -25.05
N ARG A 671 -27.56 0.70 -25.76
CA ARG A 671 -28.21 1.99 -25.51
C ARG A 671 -28.91 2.48 -26.77
#